data_AF-A0A1H0ZI11-F1
#
_entry.id   AF-A0A1H0ZI11-F1
#
_cell.length_a   1.000
_cell.length_b   1.000
_cell.length_c   1.000
_cell.angle_alpha   90.00
_cell.angle_beta   90.00
_cell.angle_gamma   90.00
#
_symmetry.space_group_name_H-M   'P 1'
#
loop_
_entity.id
_entity.type
_entity.pdbx_description
1 polymer ?
#
loop_
_entity_poly.entity_id
_entity_poly.type
_entity_poly.pdbx_seq_one_letter_code
_entity_poly.pdbx_strand_id
1 'polypeptide(L)'
;MQSSESNLLAHARTRLRVVLACALGAIAVTAAAEPPALRNQRDAAFEATFERYRLPGLAVGIVRDGQVVYQRTAGERVAGGGEQIDADTLFKIASNSKAMTAGVLARLVDAGKLKWDDPVTRHLPQFRMHDPWVTQQMQVRDLLIHNSGLGLGAGDLMLWPEPNRFTRADIIAGLQYLKPTHSFRANYAYDNLLYVVAGEVAAAAGGAPYDTLVKRELFQPLGMRRCQVGEWNRARVGNVAQPHMRTDEGNRAIREDGDVVPDITSMAAGGIRCSLNDMLTWVGMWLSPDATPAWLSPAQRKAVWTAHMPMPVSARMRAWDNSHVSAYGYGWRLSDVDGAWKVAHTGTLAGMYSSVILLPDQRTGIVILINGEGEAARTVLGEVLTKQITVPGQAHSVAHYAALLDEERAGERAANPESDTRHRTPAPANALASWTGRYRDAWFGEVTVCAQGDRVRFASARSPMLTGTVMQVDTRWLVDWDDDSVDAEPWLHFATDGGSKTLKLSHVDPDADFSYDYQDLAFVREAACDVVSAPKVEVSPAKEAAAVGLVDVAALAPNLQREMRYAGTANFTGARVPGYGANTCLLLAPVAQALANVQADVQREGLSLKLFDCYRPVRSVKHFVAWARDTRDQRTKAAYYPNLDKATLLDGYIAETSGHSRGATLDLTLTRCEGGACVDLDMGTPFDFFDPRANTAHADLSPEQKANRARLLDAMARHGFHNYPMEWWHFTFRPEPSPHTAYDVPIR
;
A
#
# COMPACT_ATOMS: atom_id res chain seq x y z
N MET A 1 65.61 29.06 -73.55
CA MET A 1 65.86 28.28 -72.30
C MET A 1 64.74 28.65 -71.34
N GLN A 2 63.60 27.95 -71.42
CA GLN A 2 63.15 26.87 -70.50
C GLN A 2 62.95 27.40 -69.05
N SER A 3 61.78 27.37 -68.41
CA SER A 3 60.49 26.74 -68.73
C SER A 3 59.36 27.29 -67.82
N SER A 4 58.22 27.62 -68.45
CA SER A 4 56.78 27.58 -68.02
C SER A 4 56.39 27.89 -66.56
N GLU A 5 55.68 28.99 -66.28
CA GLU A 5 54.19 29.13 -66.32
C GLU A 5 53.49 28.34 -65.19
N SER A 6 52.54 28.82 -64.38
CA SER A 6 51.66 29.99 -64.45
C SER A 6 50.88 30.17 -63.14
N ASN A 7 50.62 31.44 -62.77
CA ASN A 7 49.36 32.04 -62.29
C ASN A 7 48.65 31.58 -60.99
N LEU A 8 47.97 32.43 -60.22
CA LEU A 8 47.82 33.90 -60.05
C LEU A 8 46.87 34.05 -58.83
N LEU A 9 47.18 34.99 -57.91
CA LEU A 9 46.26 35.95 -57.26
C LEU A 9 45.10 35.44 -56.34
N ALA A 10 44.62 36.13 -55.31
CA ALA A 10 45.01 37.33 -54.57
C ALA A 10 43.89 37.65 -53.56
N HIS A 11 44.27 38.07 -52.35
CA HIS A 11 43.63 39.08 -51.47
C HIS A 11 42.22 38.77 -50.91
N ALA A 12 42.04 38.54 -49.60
CA ALA A 12 42.18 39.43 -48.43
C ALA A 12 41.05 40.49 -48.27
N ARG A 13 40.24 40.24 -47.21
CA ARG A 13 39.77 41.17 -46.17
C ARG A 13 38.53 42.08 -46.39
N THR A 14 37.51 41.79 -45.56
CA THR A 14 36.76 42.71 -44.65
C THR A 14 35.31 43.12 -44.99
N ARG A 15 34.39 42.63 -44.13
CA ARG A 15 33.11 43.16 -43.60
C ARG A 15 32.10 43.81 -44.57
N LEU A 16 30.91 43.21 -44.68
CA LEU A 16 29.65 43.96 -44.61
C LEU A 16 28.49 43.09 -44.09
N ARG A 17 27.71 43.70 -43.19
CA ARG A 17 26.49 43.17 -42.58
C ARG A 17 25.41 42.94 -43.65
N VAL A 18 24.79 41.76 -43.64
CA VAL A 18 23.41 41.57 -44.15
C VAL A 18 22.66 40.77 -43.10
N VAL A 19 21.86 41.48 -42.31
CA VAL A 19 20.80 40.90 -41.49
C VAL A 19 19.66 40.58 -42.45
N LEU A 20 19.53 39.31 -42.83
CA LEU A 20 18.35 38.84 -43.55
C LEU A 20 17.33 38.40 -42.49
N ALA A 21 16.38 39.28 -42.21
CA ALA A 21 15.22 38.98 -41.40
C ALA A 21 14.31 37.99 -42.17
N CYS A 22 14.55 36.69 -41.97
CA CYS A 22 13.53 35.68 -42.26
C CYS A 22 12.48 35.75 -41.15
N ALA A 23 11.48 36.62 -41.35
CA ALA A 23 10.20 36.52 -40.66
C ALA A 23 9.48 35.25 -41.14
N LEU A 24 9.90 34.10 -40.62
CA LEU A 24 9.05 32.91 -40.57
C LEU A 24 7.93 33.26 -39.58
N GLY A 25 6.77 33.61 -40.13
CA GLY A 25 5.54 33.72 -39.37
C GLY A 25 5.33 32.41 -38.64
N ALA A 26 5.58 32.43 -37.33
CA ALA A 26 5.03 31.43 -36.44
C ALA A 26 3.51 31.59 -36.51
N ILE A 27 2.87 30.80 -37.39
CA ILE A 27 1.46 30.48 -37.22
C ILE A 27 1.44 29.70 -35.92
N ALA A 28 1.21 30.41 -34.81
CA ALA A 28 0.79 29.80 -33.58
C ALA A 28 -0.50 29.08 -33.93
N VAL A 29 -0.41 27.76 -34.14
CA VAL A 29 -1.56 26.89 -34.12
C VAL A 29 -2.07 26.97 -32.70
N THR A 30 -2.97 27.92 -32.46
CA THR A 30 -3.77 27.96 -31.24
C THR A 30 -4.45 26.61 -31.16
N ALA A 31 -4.10 25.80 -30.15
CA ALA A 31 -4.82 24.57 -29.86
C ALA A 31 -6.31 24.91 -29.88
N ALA A 32 -7.07 24.23 -30.74
CA ALA A 32 -8.48 24.55 -30.90
C ALA A 32 -9.16 24.17 -29.59
N ALA A 33 -9.47 25.16 -28.77
CA ALA A 33 -10.24 24.96 -27.55
C ALA A 33 -11.56 24.28 -27.93
N GLU A 34 -11.94 23.26 -27.17
CA GLU A 34 -13.17 22.52 -27.41
C GLU A 34 -14.40 23.45 -27.40
N PRO A 35 -15.43 23.20 -28.24
CA PRO A 35 -16.62 24.04 -28.26
C PRO A 35 -17.23 24.16 -26.85
N PRO A 36 -17.62 25.38 -26.40
CA PRO A 36 -18.08 25.61 -25.03
C PRO A 36 -19.20 24.67 -24.58
N ALA A 37 -20.13 24.32 -25.46
CA ALA A 37 -21.22 23.40 -25.15
C ALA A 37 -20.73 21.99 -24.79
N LEU A 38 -19.73 21.46 -25.52
CA LEU A 38 -19.16 20.14 -25.26
C LEU A 38 -18.31 20.14 -23.99
N ARG A 39 -17.52 21.20 -23.77
CA ARG A 39 -16.81 21.40 -22.50
C ARG A 39 -17.78 21.42 -21.32
N ASN A 40 -18.88 22.15 -21.39
CA ASN A 40 -19.89 22.21 -20.33
C ASN A 40 -20.53 20.83 -20.05
N GLN A 41 -20.77 20.01 -21.07
CA GLN A 41 -21.27 18.64 -20.89
C GLN A 41 -20.26 17.74 -20.16
N ARG A 42 -18.98 17.85 -20.51
CA ARG A 42 -17.90 17.12 -19.83
C ARG A 42 -17.68 17.59 -18.40
N ASP A 43 -17.77 18.89 -18.19
CA ASP A 43 -17.73 19.52 -16.87
C ASP A 43 -18.87 19.02 -15.98
N ALA A 44 -20.08 18.92 -16.50
CA ALA A 44 -21.22 18.36 -15.78
C ALA A 44 -21.06 16.87 -15.46
N ALA A 45 -20.52 16.07 -16.39
CA ALA A 45 -20.23 14.66 -16.15
C ALA A 45 -19.14 14.47 -15.09
N PHE A 46 -18.07 15.28 -15.14
CA PHE A 46 -17.01 15.28 -14.15
C PHE A 46 -17.56 15.57 -12.75
N GLU A 47 -18.32 16.65 -12.57
CA GLU A 47 -18.87 17.04 -11.28
C GLU A 47 -19.86 16.02 -10.74
N ALA A 48 -20.79 15.54 -11.59
CA ALA A 48 -21.74 14.51 -11.19
C ALA A 48 -21.05 13.21 -10.73
N THR A 49 -19.93 12.82 -11.37
CA THR A 49 -19.12 11.68 -10.92
C THR A 49 -18.40 11.99 -9.61
N PHE A 50 -17.73 13.14 -9.50
CA PHE A 50 -16.96 13.52 -8.33
C PHE A 50 -17.85 13.57 -7.07
N GLU A 51 -19.01 14.21 -7.16
CA GLU A 51 -19.98 14.34 -6.08
C GLU A 51 -20.64 13.01 -5.72
N ARG A 52 -21.18 12.27 -6.72
CA ARG A 52 -21.92 11.02 -6.47
C ARG A 52 -21.07 10.00 -5.72
N TYR A 53 -19.82 9.85 -6.15
CA TYR A 53 -18.91 8.86 -5.59
C TYR A 53 -18.03 9.42 -4.47
N ARG A 54 -18.25 10.68 -4.05
CA ARG A 54 -17.59 11.35 -2.92
C ARG A 54 -16.05 11.26 -3.00
N LEU A 55 -15.50 11.36 -4.20
CA LEU A 55 -14.08 11.03 -4.45
C LEU A 55 -13.15 12.01 -3.70
N PRO A 56 -12.03 11.53 -3.12
CA PRO A 56 -11.04 12.42 -2.50
C PRO A 56 -10.33 13.28 -3.55
N GLY A 57 -10.11 12.73 -4.75
CA GLY A 57 -9.53 13.42 -5.89
C GLY A 57 -9.80 12.69 -7.20
N LEU A 58 -10.01 13.47 -8.26
CA LEU A 58 -10.30 13.01 -9.62
C LEU A 58 -9.56 13.88 -10.65
N ALA A 59 -8.76 13.25 -11.51
CA ALA A 59 -8.09 13.90 -12.63
C ALA A 59 -8.50 13.24 -13.95
N VAL A 60 -8.96 14.05 -14.91
CA VAL A 60 -9.46 13.60 -16.21
C VAL A 60 -8.86 14.42 -17.33
N GLY A 61 -8.44 13.76 -18.40
CA GLY A 61 -7.93 14.42 -19.60
C GLY A 61 -8.34 13.70 -20.88
N ILE A 62 -8.48 14.47 -21.96
CA ILE A 62 -8.82 13.96 -23.29
C ILE A 62 -7.86 14.56 -24.30
N VAL A 63 -7.19 13.69 -25.06
CA VAL A 63 -6.40 14.05 -26.25
C VAL A 63 -7.23 13.74 -27.49
N ARG A 64 -7.22 14.63 -28.47
CA ARG A 64 -7.78 14.40 -29.80
C ARG A 64 -6.86 15.01 -30.85
N ASP A 65 -6.57 14.25 -31.90
CA ASP A 65 -5.71 14.70 -33.01
C ASP A 65 -4.34 15.22 -32.53
N GLY A 66 -3.80 14.59 -31.49
CA GLY A 66 -2.52 14.95 -30.88
C GLY A 66 -2.54 16.19 -29.96
N GLN A 67 -3.72 16.79 -29.72
CA GLN A 67 -3.89 17.94 -28.83
C GLN A 67 -4.70 17.58 -27.59
N VAL A 68 -4.34 18.13 -26.43
CA VAL A 68 -5.18 18.04 -25.22
C VAL A 68 -6.37 18.98 -25.39
N VAL A 69 -7.57 18.43 -25.55
CA VAL A 69 -8.81 19.20 -25.79
C VAL A 69 -9.64 19.42 -24.53
N TYR A 70 -9.48 18.55 -23.53
CA TYR A 70 -10.14 18.66 -22.22
C TYR A 70 -9.18 18.20 -21.12
N GLN A 71 -9.16 18.93 -20.01
CA GLN A 71 -8.40 18.60 -18.82
C GLN A 71 -9.08 19.21 -17.60
N ARG A 72 -9.30 18.42 -16.56
CA ARG A 72 -9.89 18.87 -15.29
C ARG A 72 -9.41 18.03 -14.12
N THR A 73 -9.16 18.69 -12.99
CA THR A 73 -8.82 18.06 -11.72
C THR A 73 -9.66 18.65 -10.60
N ALA A 74 -9.98 17.87 -9.57
CA ALA A 74 -10.65 18.33 -8.36
C ALA A 74 -10.29 17.44 -7.17
N GLY A 75 -10.33 18.00 -5.96
CA GLY A 75 -10.04 17.29 -4.72
C GLY A 75 -8.57 17.37 -4.29
N GLU A 76 -8.19 16.53 -3.34
CA GLU A 76 -6.96 16.66 -2.57
C GLU A 76 -6.05 15.44 -2.68
N ARG A 77 -4.74 15.67 -2.52
CA ARG A 77 -3.73 14.60 -2.48
C ARG A 77 -3.94 13.67 -1.30
N VAL A 78 -4.32 14.26 -0.16
CA VAL A 78 -4.73 13.60 1.09
C VAL A 78 -5.99 14.34 1.54
N ALA A 79 -7.10 13.63 1.69
CA ALA A 79 -8.38 14.21 2.08
C ALA A 79 -8.28 14.88 3.46
N GLY A 80 -8.72 16.14 3.55
CA GLY A 80 -8.58 16.97 4.74
C GLY A 80 -7.21 17.64 4.90
N GLY A 81 -6.26 17.35 4.01
CA GLY A 81 -4.90 17.91 4.04
C GLY A 81 -4.78 19.31 3.41
N GLY A 82 -5.81 19.78 2.69
CA GLY A 82 -5.84 21.10 2.04
C GLY A 82 -5.02 21.21 0.75
N GLU A 83 -4.14 20.25 0.48
CA GLU A 83 -3.30 20.23 -0.71
C GLU A 83 -4.05 19.64 -1.92
N GLN A 84 -4.49 20.51 -2.82
CA GLN A 84 -5.25 20.12 -4.02
C GLN A 84 -4.42 19.25 -4.99
N ILE A 85 -5.10 18.37 -5.74
CA ILE A 85 -4.51 17.71 -6.89
C ILE A 85 -4.49 18.62 -8.12
N ASP A 86 -3.47 18.48 -8.95
CA ASP A 86 -3.32 19.13 -10.25
C ASP A 86 -2.96 18.10 -11.33
N ALA A 87 -2.80 18.55 -12.57
CA ALA A 87 -2.49 17.67 -13.70
C ALA A 87 -1.07 17.07 -13.65
N ASP A 88 -0.22 17.57 -12.76
CA ASP A 88 1.13 17.07 -12.52
C ASP A 88 1.22 16.19 -11.25
N THR A 89 0.14 16.07 -10.46
CA THR A 89 0.07 15.16 -9.33
C THR A 89 0.31 13.72 -9.77
N LEU A 90 1.22 13.02 -9.08
CA LEU A 90 1.50 11.61 -9.35
C LEU A 90 0.44 10.70 -8.72
N PHE A 91 -0.13 9.82 -9.54
CA PHE A 91 -1.02 8.74 -9.12
C PHE A 91 -0.34 7.39 -9.35
N LYS A 92 -0.68 6.40 -8.53
CA LYS A 92 -0.40 4.98 -8.83
C LYS A 92 -1.30 4.59 -10.01
N ILE A 93 -0.71 4.32 -11.17
CA ILE A 93 -1.50 3.96 -12.38
C ILE A 93 -1.85 2.46 -12.42
N ALA A 94 -1.43 1.70 -11.40
CA ALA A 94 -1.77 0.30 -11.23
C ALA A 94 -1.54 -0.47 -12.54
N SER A 95 -2.46 -1.35 -12.92
CA SER A 95 -2.33 -2.21 -14.10
C SER A 95 -2.18 -1.50 -15.46
N ASN A 96 -2.34 -0.18 -15.58
CA ASN A 96 -1.86 0.54 -16.78
C ASN A 96 -0.33 0.42 -16.97
N SER A 97 0.41 0.06 -15.91
CA SER A 97 1.83 -0.31 -15.99
C SER A 97 2.09 -1.49 -16.95
N LYS A 98 1.13 -2.41 -17.12
CA LYS A 98 1.25 -3.56 -18.02
C LYS A 98 1.43 -3.14 -19.47
N ALA A 99 0.67 -2.15 -19.91
CA ALA A 99 0.79 -1.55 -21.24
C ALA A 99 2.17 -0.89 -21.44
N MET A 100 2.73 -0.27 -20.39
CA MET A 100 4.09 0.29 -20.44
C MET A 100 5.17 -0.79 -20.47
N THR A 101 5.02 -1.88 -19.70
CA THR A 101 5.89 -3.06 -19.76
C THR A 101 5.89 -3.68 -21.15
N ALA A 102 4.72 -3.83 -21.78
CA ALA A 102 4.62 -4.28 -23.17
C ALA A 102 5.32 -3.31 -24.14
N GLY A 103 5.22 -2.01 -23.90
CA GLY A 103 5.96 -0.97 -24.65
C GLY A 103 7.47 -1.13 -24.54
N VAL A 104 8.00 -1.37 -23.33
CA VAL A 104 9.44 -1.63 -23.12
C VAL A 104 9.89 -2.88 -23.87
N LEU A 105 9.15 -3.99 -23.75
CA LEU A 105 9.47 -5.22 -24.47
C LEU A 105 9.42 -5.01 -26.00
N ALA A 106 8.44 -4.25 -26.50
CA ALA A 106 8.34 -3.92 -27.92
C ALA A 106 9.55 -3.12 -28.42
N ARG A 107 10.06 -2.17 -27.61
CA ARG A 107 11.30 -1.43 -27.90
C ARG A 107 12.51 -2.35 -27.95
N LEU A 108 12.59 -3.35 -27.07
CA LEU A 108 13.65 -4.35 -27.08
C LEU A 108 13.57 -5.29 -28.30
N VAL A 109 12.36 -5.65 -28.74
CA VAL A 109 12.14 -6.42 -29.98
C VAL A 109 12.55 -5.59 -31.20
N ASP A 110 12.18 -4.31 -31.26
CA ASP A 110 12.60 -3.40 -32.34
C ASP A 110 14.12 -3.26 -32.42
N ALA A 111 14.80 -3.25 -31.27
CA ALA A 111 16.26 -3.22 -31.18
C ALA A 111 16.91 -4.58 -31.46
N GLY A 112 16.15 -5.64 -31.75
CA GLY A 112 16.64 -6.99 -32.00
C GLY A 112 17.23 -7.71 -30.78
N LYS A 113 16.92 -7.23 -29.55
CA LYS A 113 17.45 -7.80 -28.31
C LYS A 113 16.72 -9.06 -27.83
N LEU A 114 15.45 -9.20 -28.21
CA LEU A 114 14.64 -10.39 -27.97
C LEU A 114 13.61 -10.56 -29.09
N LYS A 115 12.94 -11.70 -29.13
CA LYS A 115 11.78 -11.93 -29.99
C LYS A 115 10.55 -12.30 -29.16
N TRP A 116 9.36 -11.97 -29.68
CA TRP A 116 8.10 -12.35 -29.03
C TRP A 116 7.92 -13.86 -28.86
N ASP A 117 8.52 -14.65 -29.75
CA ASP A 117 8.48 -16.11 -29.76
C ASP A 117 9.68 -16.78 -29.10
N ASP A 118 10.60 -16.00 -28.51
CA ASP A 118 11.65 -16.58 -27.67
C ASP A 118 11.02 -17.36 -26.51
N PRO A 119 11.50 -18.58 -26.22
CA PRO A 119 11.13 -19.27 -24.99
C PRO A 119 11.54 -18.45 -23.76
N VAL A 120 10.70 -18.36 -22.74
CA VAL A 120 11.03 -17.60 -21.51
C VAL A 120 12.31 -18.12 -20.86
N THR A 121 12.52 -19.44 -20.91
CA THR A 121 13.72 -20.12 -20.38
C THR A 121 15.03 -19.71 -21.05
N ARG A 122 14.98 -19.11 -22.25
CA ARG A 122 16.16 -18.51 -22.90
C ARG A 122 16.71 -17.33 -22.10
N HIS A 123 15.81 -16.54 -21.52
CA HIS A 123 16.14 -15.31 -20.78
C HIS A 123 16.22 -15.57 -19.27
N LEU A 124 15.40 -16.51 -18.77
CA LEU A 124 15.34 -16.90 -17.36
C LEU A 124 15.44 -18.44 -17.23
N PRO A 125 16.65 -19.02 -17.20
CA PRO A 125 16.83 -20.48 -17.17
C PRO A 125 16.19 -21.20 -15.97
N GLN A 126 15.95 -20.47 -14.88
CA GLN A 126 15.28 -20.95 -13.66
C GLN A 126 13.74 -20.97 -13.76
N PHE A 127 13.15 -20.37 -14.78
CA PHE A 127 11.69 -20.27 -14.95
C PHE A 127 11.05 -21.66 -15.05
N ARG A 128 10.03 -21.92 -14.23
CA ARG A 128 9.26 -23.18 -14.22
C ARG A 128 7.78 -22.88 -14.04
N MET A 129 6.95 -23.53 -14.84
CA MET A 129 5.50 -23.65 -14.66
C MET A 129 5.17 -25.04 -14.11
N HIS A 130 3.94 -25.22 -13.63
CA HIS A 130 3.48 -26.50 -13.07
C HIS A 130 3.71 -27.70 -13.99
N ASP A 131 3.39 -27.54 -15.28
CA ASP A 131 3.66 -28.54 -16.30
C ASP A 131 5.04 -28.30 -16.95
N PRO A 132 5.96 -29.29 -16.96
CA PRO A 132 7.24 -29.21 -17.66
C PRO A 132 7.12 -28.89 -19.17
N TRP A 133 6.05 -29.33 -19.84
CA TRP A 133 5.83 -28.98 -21.24
C TRP A 133 5.51 -27.50 -21.40
N VAL A 134 4.65 -26.93 -20.55
CA VAL A 134 4.35 -25.49 -20.55
C VAL A 134 5.60 -24.68 -20.26
N THR A 135 6.44 -25.12 -19.32
CA THR A 135 7.75 -24.52 -19.05
C THR A 135 8.60 -24.36 -20.32
N GLN A 136 8.64 -25.40 -21.16
CA GLN A 136 9.44 -25.41 -22.39
C GLN A 136 8.81 -24.60 -23.53
N GLN A 137 7.48 -24.49 -23.54
CA GLN A 137 6.72 -23.91 -24.66
C GLN A 137 6.22 -22.48 -24.40
N MET A 138 6.33 -21.99 -23.16
CA MET A 138 5.97 -20.62 -22.83
C MET A 138 6.96 -19.63 -23.47
N GLN A 139 6.40 -18.67 -24.18
CA GLN A 139 7.14 -17.64 -24.92
C GLN A 139 6.93 -16.28 -24.28
N VAL A 140 7.79 -15.31 -24.62
CA VAL A 140 7.69 -13.94 -24.09
C VAL A 140 6.30 -13.34 -24.32
N ARG A 141 5.68 -13.60 -25.48
CA ARG A 141 4.31 -13.12 -25.78
C ARG A 141 3.23 -13.68 -24.87
N ASP A 142 3.38 -14.92 -24.37
CA ASP A 142 2.38 -15.55 -23.52
C ASP A 142 2.28 -14.84 -22.16
N LEU A 143 3.38 -14.28 -21.67
CA LEU A 143 3.44 -13.50 -20.44
C LEU A 143 2.56 -12.24 -20.48
N LEU A 144 2.22 -11.76 -21.67
CA LEU A 144 1.53 -10.48 -21.87
C LEU A 144 0.04 -10.63 -22.20
N ILE A 145 -0.44 -11.85 -22.46
CA ILE A 145 -1.78 -12.09 -23.00
C ILE A 145 -2.67 -12.98 -22.13
N HIS A 146 -2.26 -13.26 -20.89
CA HIS A 146 -3.11 -13.90 -19.87
C HIS A 146 -3.63 -15.28 -20.29
N ASN A 147 -2.76 -16.11 -20.88
CA ASN A 147 -3.12 -17.38 -21.50
C ASN A 147 -2.32 -18.58 -20.94
N SER A 148 -1.77 -18.46 -19.73
CA SER A 148 -0.88 -19.47 -19.12
C SER A 148 -1.58 -20.77 -18.75
N GLY A 149 -2.91 -20.77 -18.67
CA GLY A 149 -3.70 -21.88 -18.11
C GLY A 149 -3.90 -21.78 -16.60
N LEU A 150 -3.25 -20.82 -15.92
CA LEU A 150 -3.54 -20.49 -14.52
C LEU A 150 -4.94 -19.88 -14.36
N GLY A 151 -5.47 -19.95 -13.14
CA GLY A 151 -6.72 -19.30 -12.76
C GLY A 151 -6.61 -17.78 -12.68
N LEU A 152 -7.76 -17.12 -12.58
CA LEU A 152 -7.83 -15.67 -12.34
C LEU A 152 -7.10 -15.33 -11.03
N GLY A 153 -6.08 -14.47 -11.10
CA GLY A 153 -5.34 -13.98 -9.94
C GLY A 153 -4.41 -14.99 -9.28
N ALA A 154 -4.11 -16.13 -9.93
CA ALA A 154 -3.35 -17.20 -9.30
C ALA A 154 -1.98 -16.73 -8.77
N GLY A 155 -1.78 -16.88 -7.46
CA GLY A 155 -0.58 -16.49 -6.72
C GLY A 155 -0.47 -15.01 -6.36
N ASP A 156 -1.51 -14.20 -6.57
CA ASP A 156 -1.53 -12.76 -6.29
C ASP A 156 -1.32 -12.43 -4.80
N LEU A 157 -1.61 -13.36 -3.88
CA LEU A 157 -1.26 -13.26 -2.46
C LEU A 157 0.27 -13.17 -2.19
N MET A 158 1.12 -13.45 -3.17
CA MET A 158 2.55 -13.13 -3.07
C MET A 158 2.85 -11.64 -3.34
N LEU A 159 1.94 -10.91 -3.98
CA LEU A 159 2.07 -9.48 -4.26
C LEU A 159 1.32 -8.63 -3.23
N TRP A 160 0.14 -9.08 -2.82
CA TRP A 160 -0.77 -8.32 -1.97
C TRP A 160 -1.28 -9.14 -0.78
N PRO A 161 -1.81 -8.49 0.26
CA PRO A 161 -1.74 -7.04 0.54
C PRO A 161 -0.29 -6.55 0.80
N GLU A 162 -0.03 -5.26 0.53
CA GLU A 162 1.27 -4.62 0.79
C GLU A 162 1.31 -3.94 2.18
N PRO A 163 2.40 -4.09 2.97
CA PRO A 163 3.69 -4.66 2.58
C PRO A 163 3.70 -6.19 2.56
N ASN A 164 4.35 -6.75 1.54
CA ASN A 164 4.53 -8.19 1.37
C ASN A 164 6.03 -8.53 1.26
N ARG A 165 6.45 -9.70 1.77
CA ARG A 165 7.88 -10.07 1.87
C ARG A 165 8.38 -10.96 0.73
N PHE A 166 7.55 -11.26 -0.27
CA PHE A 166 8.01 -11.98 -1.46
C PHE A 166 8.84 -11.10 -2.38
N THR A 167 9.88 -11.69 -2.93
CA THR A 167 10.73 -11.11 -3.98
C THR A 167 10.31 -11.61 -5.35
N ARG A 168 10.79 -10.96 -6.42
CA ARG A 168 10.56 -11.42 -7.81
C ARG A 168 11.09 -12.84 -8.05
N ALA A 169 12.18 -13.22 -7.36
CA ALA A 169 12.72 -14.58 -7.41
C ALA A 169 11.75 -15.60 -6.78
N ASP A 170 11.09 -15.23 -5.68
CA ASP A 170 10.08 -16.09 -5.05
C ASP A 170 8.86 -16.25 -5.97
N ILE A 171 8.42 -15.19 -6.65
CA ILE A 171 7.34 -15.27 -7.65
C ILE A 171 7.70 -16.30 -8.73
N ILE A 172 8.87 -16.17 -9.35
CA ILE A 172 9.33 -17.08 -10.41
C ILE A 172 9.43 -18.53 -9.90
N ALA A 173 9.90 -18.73 -8.66
CA ALA A 173 9.99 -20.05 -8.06
C ALA A 173 8.62 -20.65 -7.69
N GLY A 174 7.66 -19.81 -7.30
CA GLY A 174 6.31 -20.18 -6.86
C GLY A 174 5.41 -20.69 -7.99
N LEU A 175 5.60 -20.19 -9.22
CA LEU A 175 4.77 -20.53 -10.40
C LEU A 175 4.66 -22.03 -10.68
N GLN A 176 5.66 -22.83 -10.31
CA GLN A 176 5.63 -24.29 -10.51
C GLN A 176 4.62 -25.01 -9.59
N TYR A 177 4.18 -24.36 -8.51
CA TYR A 177 3.26 -24.94 -7.55
C TYR A 177 1.80 -24.52 -7.78
N LEU A 178 1.56 -23.47 -8.58
CA LEU A 178 0.22 -23.01 -8.94
C LEU A 178 -0.42 -23.97 -9.94
N LYS A 179 -1.59 -24.52 -9.58
CA LYS A 179 -2.27 -25.52 -10.40
C LYS A 179 -3.05 -24.84 -11.53
N PRO A 180 -2.90 -25.28 -12.78
CA PRO A 180 -3.68 -24.72 -13.88
C PRO A 180 -5.16 -25.12 -13.75
N THR A 181 -6.07 -24.19 -14.07
CA THR A 181 -7.51 -24.43 -14.17
C THR A 181 -7.95 -24.71 -15.59
N HIS A 182 -7.09 -24.39 -16.58
CA HIS A 182 -7.32 -24.57 -18.00
C HIS A 182 -6.06 -25.09 -18.70
N SER A 183 -6.22 -25.67 -19.90
CA SER A 183 -5.08 -26.01 -20.75
C SER A 183 -4.32 -24.75 -21.17
N PHE A 184 -3.00 -24.86 -21.32
CA PHE A 184 -2.15 -23.75 -21.78
C PHE A 184 -2.66 -23.18 -23.12
N ARG A 185 -2.80 -21.85 -23.19
CA ARG A 185 -3.36 -21.06 -24.30
C ARG A 185 -4.83 -21.28 -24.64
N ALA A 186 -5.57 -22.08 -23.89
CA ALA A 186 -6.97 -22.37 -24.21
C ALA A 186 -7.94 -21.24 -23.80
N ASN A 187 -7.64 -20.55 -22.70
CA ASN A 187 -8.53 -19.58 -22.08
C ASN A 187 -7.78 -18.32 -21.66
N TYR A 188 -8.52 -17.21 -21.60
CA TYR A 188 -8.08 -15.98 -20.95
C TYR A 188 -8.34 -16.08 -19.44
N ALA A 189 -7.31 -15.87 -18.63
CA ALA A 189 -7.40 -15.72 -17.19
C ALA A 189 -6.34 -14.71 -16.73
N TYR A 190 -6.80 -13.58 -16.18
CA TYR A 190 -5.92 -12.47 -15.83
C TYR A 190 -4.97 -12.85 -14.70
N ASP A 191 -3.68 -12.58 -14.89
CA ASP A 191 -2.62 -12.96 -13.96
C ASP A 191 -1.56 -11.84 -13.86
N ASN A 192 -1.19 -11.45 -12.64
CA ASN A 192 -0.19 -10.40 -12.43
C ASN A 192 1.24 -10.92 -12.37
N LEU A 193 1.43 -12.18 -11.95
CA LEU A 193 2.75 -12.77 -11.74
C LEU A 193 3.54 -12.87 -13.04
N LEU A 194 2.87 -13.21 -14.15
CA LEU A 194 3.54 -13.28 -15.45
C LEU A 194 4.03 -11.93 -15.96
N TYR A 195 3.43 -10.81 -15.51
CA TYR A 195 3.97 -9.48 -15.78
C TYR A 195 5.21 -9.16 -14.96
N VAL A 196 5.34 -9.73 -13.76
CA VAL A 196 6.61 -9.70 -12.99
C VAL A 196 7.68 -10.46 -13.77
N VAL A 197 7.36 -11.65 -14.27
CA VAL A 197 8.27 -12.43 -15.14
C VAL A 197 8.63 -11.65 -16.40
N ALA A 198 7.67 -10.97 -17.03
CA ALA A 198 7.91 -10.15 -18.22
C ALA A 198 8.90 -9.00 -17.95
N GLY A 199 8.83 -8.39 -16.76
CA GLY A 199 9.80 -7.39 -16.30
C GLY A 199 11.21 -7.97 -16.17
N GLU A 200 11.34 -9.18 -15.60
CA GLU A 200 12.62 -9.87 -15.46
C GLU A 200 13.19 -10.35 -16.81
N VAL A 201 12.34 -10.79 -17.75
CA VAL A 201 12.73 -11.06 -19.14
C VAL A 201 13.24 -9.79 -19.81
N ALA A 202 12.54 -8.67 -19.64
CA ALA A 202 12.99 -7.38 -20.18
C ALA A 202 14.37 -7.01 -19.61
N ALA A 203 14.57 -7.19 -18.31
CA ALA A 203 15.85 -6.90 -17.66
C ALA A 203 17.00 -7.76 -18.21
N ALA A 204 16.78 -9.08 -18.33
CA ALA A 204 17.74 -10.03 -18.87
C ALA A 204 18.11 -9.73 -20.32
N ALA A 205 17.11 -9.52 -21.20
CA ALA A 205 17.34 -9.21 -22.61
C ALA A 205 17.89 -7.80 -22.84
N GLY A 206 17.45 -6.84 -22.01
CA GLY A 206 17.81 -5.43 -22.11
C GLY A 206 19.19 -5.09 -21.56
N GLY A 207 19.73 -5.95 -20.67
CA GLY A 207 21.02 -5.78 -20.00
C GLY A 207 21.03 -4.71 -18.92
N ALA A 208 19.88 -4.39 -18.33
CA ALA A 208 19.73 -3.40 -17.26
C ALA A 208 18.49 -3.69 -16.42
N PRO A 209 18.41 -3.23 -15.15
CA PRO A 209 17.22 -3.37 -14.31
C PRO A 209 15.96 -2.81 -14.98
N TYR A 210 14.80 -3.41 -14.67
CA TYR A 210 13.51 -3.05 -15.27
C TYR A 210 13.20 -1.54 -15.19
N ASP A 211 13.40 -0.92 -14.02
CA ASP A 211 13.11 0.51 -13.82
C ASP A 211 13.99 1.40 -14.71
N THR A 212 15.25 1.01 -14.91
CA THR A 212 16.20 1.68 -15.81
C THR A 212 15.74 1.54 -17.27
N LEU A 213 15.24 0.36 -17.66
CA LEU A 213 14.68 0.14 -18.99
C LEU A 213 13.42 0.97 -19.23
N VAL A 214 12.50 1.04 -18.27
CA VAL A 214 11.30 1.89 -18.38
C VAL A 214 11.69 3.36 -18.57
N LYS A 215 12.63 3.87 -17.74
CA LYS A 215 13.13 5.24 -17.86
C LYS A 215 13.75 5.50 -19.24
N ARG A 216 14.62 4.60 -19.72
CA ARG A 216 15.40 4.75 -20.96
C ARG A 216 14.58 4.54 -22.23
N GLU A 217 13.74 3.52 -22.27
CA GLU A 217 13.02 3.09 -23.47
C GLU A 217 11.66 3.78 -23.62
N LEU A 218 11.10 4.32 -22.54
CA LEU A 218 9.75 4.87 -22.51
C LEU A 218 9.71 6.31 -21.97
N PHE A 219 10.09 6.56 -20.71
CA PHE A 219 9.89 7.90 -20.13
C PHE A 219 10.71 9.00 -20.79
N GLN A 220 12.02 8.80 -20.94
CA GLN A 220 12.92 9.77 -21.55
C GLN A 220 12.57 10.09 -23.02
N PRO A 221 12.41 9.11 -23.92
CA PRO A 221 12.13 9.41 -25.33
C PRO A 221 10.74 10.01 -25.55
N LEU A 222 9.77 9.72 -24.68
CA LEU A 222 8.41 10.29 -24.77
C LEU A 222 8.27 11.61 -24.01
N GLY A 223 9.26 12.01 -23.21
CA GLY A 223 9.20 13.22 -22.40
C GLY A 223 8.27 13.12 -21.19
N MET A 224 8.01 11.91 -20.68
CA MET A 224 7.19 11.66 -19.49
C MET A 224 8.02 11.91 -18.22
N ARG A 225 8.19 13.17 -17.87
CA ARG A 225 9.26 13.62 -16.94
C ARG A 225 8.93 13.42 -15.47
N ARG A 226 7.65 13.30 -15.11
CA ARG A 226 7.24 13.14 -13.71
C ARG A 226 7.09 11.68 -13.33
N CYS A 227 6.80 10.79 -14.28
CA CYS A 227 6.62 9.37 -13.99
C CYS A 227 7.78 8.78 -13.18
N GLN A 228 7.41 7.95 -12.20
CA GLN A 228 8.34 7.28 -11.30
C GLN A 228 8.21 5.76 -11.42
N VAL A 229 9.35 5.09 -11.30
CA VAL A 229 9.50 3.62 -11.37
C VAL A 229 10.78 3.23 -10.62
N GLY A 230 10.77 2.06 -9.98
CA GLY A 230 11.81 1.64 -9.04
C GLY A 230 11.70 2.36 -7.70
N GLU A 231 12.81 2.47 -6.98
CA GLU A 231 12.91 3.28 -5.76
C GLU A 231 13.07 4.77 -6.09
N TRP A 232 12.39 5.64 -5.34
CA TRP A 232 12.52 7.09 -5.46
C TRP A 232 12.13 7.81 -4.16
N ASN A 233 12.59 9.05 -4.01
CA ASN A 233 12.33 9.86 -2.82
C ASN A 233 11.12 10.78 -3.03
N ARG A 234 10.04 10.53 -2.29
CA ARG A 234 8.79 11.31 -2.31
C ARG A 234 9.00 12.75 -1.89
N ALA A 235 9.78 13.01 -0.86
CA ALA A 235 10.04 14.38 -0.38
C ALA A 235 10.74 15.25 -1.43
N ARG A 236 11.60 14.66 -2.27
CA ARG A 236 12.28 15.34 -3.38
C ARG A 236 11.38 15.54 -4.58
N VAL A 237 10.53 14.56 -4.92
CA VAL A 237 9.67 14.61 -6.10
C VAL A 237 8.43 15.49 -5.86
N GLY A 238 7.84 15.42 -4.65
CA GLY A 238 6.66 16.19 -4.25
C GLY A 238 5.40 15.92 -5.09
N ASN A 239 4.28 16.54 -4.70
CA ASN A 239 3.00 16.51 -5.45
C ASN A 239 2.57 15.07 -5.86
N VAL A 240 2.30 14.24 -4.85
CA VAL A 240 1.93 12.82 -4.98
C VAL A 240 0.62 12.57 -4.25
N ALA A 241 -0.37 12.02 -4.95
CA ALA A 241 -1.64 11.61 -4.34
C ALA A 241 -1.46 10.34 -3.51
N GLN A 242 -2.10 10.29 -2.33
CA GLN A 242 -2.10 9.13 -1.45
C GLN A 242 -3.37 8.29 -1.64
N PRO A 243 -3.32 6.97 -1.39
CA PRO A 243 -4.49 6.11 -1.49
C PRO A 243 -5.50 6.41 -0.38
N HIS A 244 -6.79 6.29 -0.67
CA HIS A 244 -7.84 6.40 0.35
C HIS A 244 -8.82 5.24 0.31
N MET A 245 -9.31 4.84 1.49
CA MET A 245 -10.54 4.06 1.61
C MET A 245 -11.72 4.94 2.00
N ARG A 246 -12.93 4.48 1.69
CA ARG A 246 -14.18 5.07 2.16
C ARG A 246 -14.45 4.61 3.59
N THR A 247 -14.85 5.54 4.44
CA THR A 247 -15.40 5.27 5.77
C THR A 247 -16.71 6.04 5.96
N ASP A 248 -17.43 5.77 7.04
CA ASP A 248 -18.64 6.52 7.40
C ASP A 248 -18.36 8.01 7.64
N GLU A 249 -17.15 8.33 8.09
CA GLU A 249 -16.69 9.70 8.37
C GLU A 249 -16.16 10.43 7.13
N GLY A 250 -15.91 9.73 6.01
CA GLY A 250 -15.41 10.35 4.78
C GLY A 250 -14.38 9.49 4.03
N ASN A 251 -13.34 10.13 3.49
CA ASN A 251 -12.20 9.43 2.91
C ASN A 251 -11.06 9.41 3.95
N ARG A 252 -10.52 8.23 4.25
CA ARG A 252 -9.34 8.08 5.11
C ARG A 252 -8.16 7.63 4.27
N ALA A 253 -7.02 8.31 4.39
CA ALA A 253 -5.80 7.87 3.72
C ALA A 253 -5.35 6.52 4.29
N ILE A 254 -4.92 5.61 3.41
CA ILE A 254 -4.44 4.28 3.77
C ILE A 254 -3.11 4.03 3.07
N ARG A 255 -2.24 3.23 3.68
CA ARG A 255 -0.94 2.84 3.09
C ARG A 255 -0.20 4.04 2.50
N GLU A 256 -0.14 5.12 3.29
CA GLU A 256 0.56 6.32 2.89
C GLU A 256 2.05 6.01 2.66
N ASP A 257 2.59 6.61 1.62
CA ASP A 257 3.98 6.46 1.26
C ASP A 257 4.88 7.14 2.28
N GLY A 258 5.95 6.48 2.72
CA GLY A 258 7.03 7.15 3.43
C GLY A 258 7.80 8.14 2.54
N ASP A 259 8.83 8.76 3.12
CA ASP A 259 9.73 9.67 2.39
C ASP A 259 10.43 8.98 1.21
N VAL A 260 10.68 7.68 1.33
CA VAL A 260 11.23 6.84 0.27
C VAL A 260 10.15 5.84 -0.14
N VAL A 261 9.80 5.86 -1.43
CA VAL A 261 8.95 4.84 -2.05
C VAL A 261 9.87 3.74 -2.57
N PRO A 262 9.78 2.52 -2.04
CA PRO A 262 10.67 1.43 -2.43
C PRO A 262 10.36 0.89 -3.83
N ASP A 263 11.34 0.18 -4.40
CA ASP A 263 11.05 -0.75 -5.49
C ASP A 263 10.23 -1.93 -4.96
N ILE A 264 9.11 -2.25 -5.62
CA ILE A 264 8.17 -3.31 -5.20
C ILE A 264 8.16 -4.49 -6.18
N THR A 265 7.88 -5.68 -5.68
CA THR A 265 7.88 -6.92 -6.49
C THR A 265 6.99 -6.82 -7.74
N SER A 266 5.82 -6.17 -7.62
CA SER A 266 4.84 -6.00 -8.69
C SER A 266 5.14 -4.84 -9.66
N MET A 267 6.34 -4.24 -9.65
CA MET A 267 6.68 -3.03 -10.42
C MET A 267 6.24 -3.09 -11.90
N ALA A 268 6.53 -4.20 -12.59
CA ALA A 268 6.17 -4.40 -13.99
C ALA A 268 4.68 -4.70 -14.25
N ALA A 269 3.94 -5.10 -13.22
CA ALA A 269 2.51 -5.39 -13.29
C ALA A 269 1.65 -4.19 -12.86
N GLY A 270 2.13 -3.35 -11.94
CA GLY A 270 1.29 -2.31 -11.35
C GLY A 270 2.00 -1.17 -10.61
N GLY A 271 3.34 -1.15 -10.53
CA GLY A 271 4.05 -0.22 -9.63
C GLY A 271 4.38 1.16 -10.20
N ILE A 272 4.18 1.41 -11.49
CA ILE A 272 4.49 2.70 -12.10
C ILE A 272 3.54 3.78 -11.55
N ARG A 273 4.08 5.00 -11.40
CA ARG A 273 3.30 6.18 -11.04
C ARG A 273 3.50 7.26 -12.08
N CYS A 274 2.43 7.92 -12.48
CA CYS A 274 2.47 8.97 -13.51
C CYS A 274 1.46 10.07 -13.20
N SER A 275 1.70 11.25 -13.75
CA SER A 275 0.76 12.36 -13.71
C SER A 275 -0.24 12.28 -14.86
N LEU A 276 -1.30 13.10 -14.80
CA LEU A 276 -2.25 13.21 -15.91
C LEU A 276 -1.55 13.68 -17.19
N ASN A 277 -0.69 14.70 -17.11
CA ASN A 277 0.07 15.22 -18.25
C ASN A 277 0.95 14.15 -18.92
N ASP A 278 1.66 13.34 -18.13
CA ASP A 278 2.50 12.26 -18.65
C ASP A 278 1.65 11.14 -19.27
N MET A 279 0.51 10.81 -18.66
CA MET A 279 -0.42 9.82 -19.23
C MET A 279 -1.08 10.32 -20.52
N LEU A 280 -1.39 11.60 -20.64
CA LEU A 280 -1.89 12.22 -21.89
C LEU A 280 -0.84 12.16 -23.00
N THR A 281 0.44 12.34 -22.64
CA THR A 281 1.57 12.15 -23.56
C THR A 281 1.67 10.71 -24.05
N TRP A 282 1.56 9.74 -23.13
CA TRP A 282 1.56 8.31 -23.46
C TRP A 282 0.45 7.92 -24.44
N VAL A 283 -0.80 8.31 -24.17
CA VAL A 283 -1.93 8.00 -25.06
C VAL A 283 -1.84 8.73 -26.39
N GLY A 284 -1.38 10.00 -26.39
CA GLY A 284 -1.21 10.80 -27.60
C GLY A 284 -0.18 10.20 -28.56
N MET A 285 0.90 9.61 -28.04
CA MET A 285 1.88 8.90 -28.86
C MET A 285 1.27 7.69 -29.57
N TRP A 286 0.44 6.90 -28.88
CA TRP A 286 -0.25 5.75 -29.46
C TRP A 286 -1.26 6.13 -30.57
N LEU A 287 -1.87 7.32 -30.47
CA LEU A 287 -2.79 7.87 -31.47
C LEU A 287 -2.09 8.60 -32.62
N SER A 288 -0.76 8.73 -32.56
CA SER A 288 0.07 9.42 -33.55
C SER A 288 1.08 8.46 -34.21
N PRO A 289 0.62 7.48 -35.02
CA PRO A 289 1.51 6.50 -35.65
C PRO A 289 2.51 7.11 -36.63
N ASP A 290 2.20 8.31 -37.15
CA ASP A 290 3.01 9.01 -38.15
C ASP A 290 4.01 10.01 -37.53
N ALA A 291 4.14 10.02 -36.19
CA ALA A 291 5.07 10.90 -35.49
C ALA A 291 6.52 10.63 -35.90
N THR A 292 7.31 11.70 -36.09
CA THR A 292 8.72 11.62 -36.53
C THR A 292 9.65 12.29 -35.51
N PRO A 293 10.71 11.61 -35.03
CA PRO A 293 11.02 10.19 -35.27
C PRO A 293 10.00 9.27 -34.59
N ALA A 294 9.74 8.11 -35.19
CA ALA A 294 8.82 7.13 -34.61
C ALA A 294 9.44 6.53 -33.33
N TRP A 295 8.68 6.53 -32.23
CA TRP A 295 9.10 5.87 -30.98
C TRP A 295 9.14 4.35 -31.12
N LEU A 296 8.22 3.76 -31.88
CA LEU A 296 8.13 2.32 -32.10
C LEU A 296 7.83 2.07 -33.58
N SER A 297 8.44 1.03 -34.15
CA SER A 297 8.25 0.69 -35.55
C SER A 297 6.78 0.35 -35.85
N PRO A 298 6.30 0.59 -37.09
CA PRO A 298 4.95 0.20 -37.48
C PRO A 298 4.65 -1.28 -37.23
N ALA A 299 5.66 -2.15 -37.38
CA ALA A 299 5.54 -3.58 -37.14
C ALA A 299 5.20 -3.88 -35.67
N GLN A 300 5.91 -3.27 -34.72
CA GLN A 300 5.69 -3.56 -33.29
C GLN A 300 4.45 -2.83 -32.75
N ARG A 301 4.12 -1.64 -33.27
CA ARG A 301 2.82 -1.01 -32.96
C ARG A 301 1.66 -1.93 -33.32
N LYS A 302 1.70 -2.51 -34.52
CA LYS A 302 0.71 -3.50 -34.97
C LYS A 302 0.71 -4.75 -34.09
N ALA A 303 1.89 -5.29 -33.76
CA ALA A 303 2.01 -6.50 -32.94
C ALA A 303 1.38 -6.32 -31.55
N VAL A 304 1.63 -5.18 -30.89
CA VAL A 304 1.11 -4.88 -29.55
C VAL A 304 -0.42 -4.78 -29.52
N TRP A 305 -1.04 -4.22 -30.57
CA TRP A 305 -2.50 -4.08 -30.68
C TRP A 305 -3.19 -5.18 -31.51
N THR A 306 -2.49 -6.24 -31.85
CA THR A 306 -3.12 -7.42 -32.48
C THR A 306 -3.91 -8.19 -31.42
N ALA A 307 -5.10 -8.67 -31.79
CA ALA A 307 -5.91 -9.55 -30.95
C ALA A 307 -5.28 -10.95 -30.86
N HIS A 308 -4.51 -11.19 -29.80
CA HIS A 308 -3.79 -12.46 -29.59
C HIS A 308 -4.59 -13.47 -28.76
N MET A 309 -5.42 -12.99 -27.83
CA MET A 309 -6.25 -13.84 -26.97
C MET A 309 -7.72 -13.41 -27.07
N PRO A 310 -8.59 -14.19 -27.73
CA PRO A 310 -10.03 -13.92 -27.74
C PRO A 310 -10.62 -13.92 -26.32
N MET A 311 -11.57 -13.03 -26.07
CA MET A 311 -12.26 -12.88 -24.80
C MET A 311 -13.77 -12.93 -25.01
N PRO A 312 -14.55 -13.38 -24.00
CA PRO A 312 -16.00 -13.29 -24.08
C PRO A 312 -16.46 -11.82 -24.11
N VAL A 313 -17.50 -11.54 -24.89
CA VAL A 313 -18.22 -10.27 -24.86
C VAL A 313 -19.29 -10.37 -23.78
N SER A 314 -19.15 -9.58 -22.70
CA SER A 314 -20.07 -9.60 -21.57
C SER A 314 -21.44 -9.02 -21.93
N ALA A 315 -22.46 -9.31 -21.10
CA ALA A 315 -23.79 -8.73 -21.26
C ALA A 315 -23.75 -7.19 -21.21
N ARG A 316 -22.96 -6.62 -20.28
CA ARG A 316 -22.73 -5.18 -20.18
C ARG A 316 -22.15 -4.60 -21.48
N MET A 317 -21.10 -5.22 -22.04
CA MET A 317 -20.51 -4.77 -23.31
C MET A 317 -21.52 -4.82 -24.46
N ARG A 318 -22.37 -5.84 -24.54
CA ARG A 318 -23.41 -5.88 -25.57
C ARG A 318 -24.45 -4.78 -25.37
N ALA A 319 -24.92 -4.60 -24.15
CA ALA A 319 -26.02 -3.69 -23.85
C ALA A 319 -25.60 -2.21 -23.90
N TRP A 320 -24.42 -1.89 -23.37
CA TRP A 320 -23.95 -0.50 -23.26
C TRP A 320 -23.13 -0.10 -24.47
N ASP A 321 -22.20 -0.97 -24.88
CA ASP A 321 -21.22 -0.69 -25.93
C ASP A 321 -21.65 -1.13 -27.32
N ASN A 322 -22.75 -1.87 -27.47
CA ASN A 322 -23.08 -2.58 -28.71
C ASN A 322 -21.86 -3.37 -29.25
N SER A 323 -21.05 -3.95 -28.36
CA SER A 323 -19.83 -4.65 -28.76
C SER A 323 -20.12 -6.00 -29.39
N HIS A 324 -19.34 -6.34 -30.40
CA HIS A 324 -19.36 -7.63 -31.10
C HIS A 324 -18.07 -8.44 -30.91
N VAL A 325 -16.97 -7.78 -30.54
CA VAL A 325 -15.63 -8.38 -30.41
C VAL A 325 -15.00 -7.95 -29.08
N SER A 326 -14.32 -8.90 -28.43
CA SER A 326 -13.48 -8.66 -27.25
C SER A 326 -12.25 -9.56 -27.34
N ALA A 327 -11.08 -9.00 -27.08
CA ALA A 327 -9.80 -9.70 -27.12
C ALA A 327 -8.76 -8.98 -26.25
N TYR A 328 -7.62 -9.63 -26.07
CA TYR A 328 -6.45 -9.07 -25.41
C TYR A 328 -5.25 -9.06 -26.38
N GLY A 329 -4.57 -7.91 -26.44
CA GLY A 329 -3.27 -7.71 -27.09
C GLY A 329 -2.15 -7.70 -26.06
N TYR A 330 -0.95 -7.25 -26.41
CA TYR A 330 0.16 -7.18 -25.45
C TYR A 330 -0.06 -6.04 -24.45
N GLY A 331 -0.62 -6.36 -23.28
CA GLY A 331 -0.92 -5.38 -22.23
C GLY A 331 -2.11 -4.47 -22.49
N TRP A 332 -2.97 -4.82 -23.45
CA TRP A 332 -4.12 -4.01 -23.85
C TRP A 332 -5.39 -4.86 -24.00
N ARG A 333 -6.52 -4.34 -23.52
CA ARG A 333 -7.85 -4.85 -23.89
C ARG A 333 -8.24 -4.24 -25.23
N LEU A 334 -8.81 -5.06 -26.10
CA LEU A 334 -9.17 -4.74 -27.47
C LEU A 334 -10.64 -5.10 -27.68
N SER A 335 -11.47 -4.15 -28.06
CA SER A 335 -12.89 -4.39 -28.33
C SER A 335 -13.42 -3.37 -29.33
N ASP A 336 -14.65 -3.53 -29.78
CA ASP A 336 -15.41 -2.46 -30.41
C ASP A 336 -16.36 -1.78 -29.41
N VAL A 337 -16.75 -0.55 -29.71
CA VAL A 337 -17.79 0.23 -29.04
C VAL A 337 -18.54 1.05 -30.08
N ASP A 338 -19.83 0.82 -30.22
CA ASP A 338 -20.69 1.45 -31.24
C ASP A 338 -20.09 1.35 -32.66
N GLY A 339 -19.40 0.24 -32.95
CA GLY A 339 -18.70 0.01 -34.22
C GLY A 339 -17.33 0.68 -34.36
N ALA A 340 -16.88 1.48 -33.40
CA ALA A 340 -15.52 2.06 -33.36
C ALA A 340 -14.55 1.13 -32.64
N TRP A 341 -13.30 1.04 -33.12
CA TRP A 341 -12.27 0.24 -32.44
C TRP A 341 -11.82 0.91 -31.14
N LYS A 342 -11.79 0.14 -30.04
CA LYS A 342 -11.39 0.56 -28.69
C LYS A 342 -10.18 -0.23 -28.22
N VAL A 343 -9.15 0.51 -27.81
CA VAL A 343 -7.97 -0.03 -27.13
C VAL A 343 -7.93 0.56 -25.73
N ALA A 344 -7.94 -0.27 -24.69
CA ALA A 344 -8.08 0.23 -23.33
C ALA A 344 -7.31 -0.59 -22.30
N HIS A 345 -7.03 0.01 -21.15
CA HIS A 345 -6.63 -0.72 -19.96
C HIS A 345 -7.12 0.01 -18.71
N THR A 346 -7.42 -0.77 -17.67
CA THR A 346 -7.83 -0.26 -16.35
C THR A 346 -6.75 -0.56 -15.33
N GLY A 347 -6.74 0.19 -14.24
CA GLY A 347 -5.82 -0.03 -13.13
C GLY A 347 -6.57 0.09 -11.81
N THR A 348 -6.35 -0.88 -10.93
CA THR A 348 -6.83 -0.89 -9.55
C THR A 348 -5.66 -1.29 -8.66
N LEU A 349 -5.40 -0.48 -7.66
CA LEU A 349 -4.70 -0.85 -6.43
C LEU A 349 -5.56 -0.33 -5.29
N ALA A 350 -5.37 -0.84 -4.07
CA ALA A 350 -6.20 -0.41 -2.97
C ALA A 350 -6.11 1.11 -2.75
N GLY A 351 -7.26 1.78 -2.84
CA GLY A 351 -7.41 3.22 -2.77
C GLY A 351 -6.91 4.03 -3.99
N MET A 352 -6.60 3.39 -5.13
CA MET A 352 -6.11 4.05 -6.35
C MET A 352 -6.67 3.42 -7.62
N TYR A 353 -7.34 4.22 -8.46
CA TYR A 353 -7.95 3.74 -9.70
C TYR A 353 -7.49 4.57 -10.90
N SER A 354 -7.36 3.91 -12.04
CA SER A 354 -7.00 4.58 -13.30
C SER A 354 -7.60 3.91 -14.52
N SER A 355 -7.77 4.66 -15.60
CA SER A 355 -8.25 4.16 -16.88
C SER A 355 -7.58 4.89 -18.04
N VAL A 356 -7.23 4.14 -19.08
CA VAL A 356 -6.89 4.65 -20.40
C VAL A 356 -7.86 4.05 -21.41
N ILE A 357 -8.47 4.90 -22.23
CA ILE A 357 -9.35 4.50 -23.34
C ILE A 357 -8.85 5.20 -24.60
N LEU A 358 -8.58 4.45 -25.66
CA LEU A 358 -8.13 4.95 -26.95
C LEU A 358 -9.15 4.53 -28.00
N LEU A 359 -9.52 5.49 -28.85
CA LEU A 359 -10.39 5.32 -30.01
C LEU A 359 -9.57 5.72 -31.24
N PRO A 360 -8.79 4.78 -31.84
CA PRO A 360 -7.80 5.12 -32.86
C PRO A 360 -8.41 5.73 -34.12
N ASP A 361 -9.59 5.26 -34.54
CA ASP A 361 -10.29 5.78 -35.73
C ASP A 361 -10.71 7.24 -35.55
N GLN A 362 -11.00 7.65 -34.31
CA GLN A 362 -11.33 9.02 -33.93
C GLN A 362 -10.10 9.80 -33.44
N ARG A 363 -8.90 9.18 -33.47
CA ARG A 363 -7.64 9.74 -32.94
C ARG A 363 -7.79 10.36 -31.56
N THR A 364 -8.63 9.75 -30.71
CA THR A 364 -9.04 10.29 -29.41
C THR A 364 -8.63 9.35 -28.27
N GLY A 365 -8.14 9.91 -27.17
CA GLY A 365 -7.72 9.18 -25.99
C GLY A 365 -8.24 9.84 -24.72
N ILE A 366 -8.70 9.05 -23.76
CA ILE A 366 -9.23 9.48 -22.47
C ILE A 366 -8.36 8.89 -21.36
N VAL A 367 -8.00 9.71 -20.37
CA VAL A 367 -7.30 9.30 -19.16
C VAL A 367 -8.13 9.70 -17.95
N ILE A 368 -8.31 8.78 -17.00
CA ILE A 368 -8.97 9.01 -15.70
C ILE A 368 -8.06 8.50 -14.60
N LEU A 369 -7.79 9.31 -13.57
CA LEU A 369 -6.99 8.97 -12.38
C LEU A 369 -7.76 9.37 -11.11
N ILE A 370 -7.83 8.47 -10.12
CA ILE A 370 -8.60 8.63 -8.88
C ILE A 370 -7.76 8.13 -7.71
N ASN A 371 -7.71 8.87 -6.61
CA ASN A 371 -6.98 8.47 -5.39
C ASN A 371 -7.88 8.03 -4.23
N GLY A 372 -8.96 7.31 -4.53
CA GLY A 372 -9.80 6.65 -3.55
C GLY A 372 -10.68 5.60 -4.22
N GLU A 373 -11.47 4.86 -3.44
CA GLU A 373 -12.47 3.91 -3.94
C GLU A 373 -13.33 4.51 -5.06
N GLY A 374 -13.13 4.00 -6.28
CA GLY A 374 -13.59 4.68 -7.49
C GLY A 374 -13.87 3.76 -8.66
N GLU A 375 -14.11 2.46 -8.43
CA GLU A 375 -14.37 1.53 -9.53
C GLU A 375 -15.61 1.91 -10.35
N ALA A 376 -16.73 2.16 -9.68
CA ALA A 376 -17.97 2.58 -10.31
C ALA A 376 -17.79 3.96 -10.98
N ALA A 377 -17.11 4.90 -10.31
CA ALA A 377 -16.79 6.20 -10.87
C ALA A 377 -15.99 6.10 -12.17
N ARG A 378 -14.91 5.30 -12.17
CA ARG A 378 -14.07 5.02 -13.34
C ARG A 378 -14.90 4.43 -14.49
N THR A 379 -15.78 3.47 -14.19
CA THR A 379 -16.60 2.78 -15.19
C THR A 379 -17.64 3.72 -15.79
N VAL A 380 -18.43 4.40 -14.95
CA VAL A 380 -19.49 5.31 -15.40
C VAL A 380 -18.92 6.51 -16.16
N LEU A 381 -17.89 7.16 -15.63
CA LEU A 381 -17.33 8.33 -16.31
C LEU A 381 -16.64 7.95 -17.62
N GLY A 382 -15.91 6.82 -17.63
CA GLY A 382 -15.32 6.29 -18.86
C GLY A 382 -16.36 6.02 -19.94
N GLU A 383 -17.50 5.45 -19.56
CA GLU A 383 -18.62 5.17 -20.45
C GLU A 383 -19.22 6.47 -21.02
N VAL A 384 -19.61 7.41 -20.15
CA VAL A 384 -20.20 8.70 -20.56
C VAL A 384 -19.28 9.43 -21.54
N LEU A 385 -17.99 9.53 -21.23
CA LEU A 385 -17.02 10.23 -22.08
C LEU A 385 -16.80 9.50 -23.41
N THR A 386 -16.81 8.17 -23.41
CA THR A 386 -16.72 7.36 -24.64
C THR A 386 -17.95 7.61 -25.52
N LYS A 387 -19.16 7.59 -24.96
CA LYS A 387 -20.41 7.80 -25.71
C LYS A 387 -20.58 9.20 -26.26
N GLN A 388 -20.04 10.21 -25.59
CA GLN A 388 -19.96 11.57 -26.13
C GLN A 388 -19.14 11.64 -27.42
N ILE A 389 -18.26 10.66 -27.67
CA ILE A 389 -17.41 10.59 -28.87
C ILE A 389 -18.03 9.66 -29.92
N THR A 390 -18.50 8.47 -29.54
CA THR A 390 -18.93 7.43 -30.47
C THR A 390 -20.37 7.59 -30.95
N VAL A 391 -21.25 8.12 -30.11
CA VAL A 391 -22.68 8.35 -30.41
C VAL A 391 -23.11 9.74 -29.94
N PRO A 392 -22.51 10.82 -30.48
CA PRO A 392 -22.76 12.18 -30.04
C PRO A 392 -24.26 12.53 -30.13
N GLY A 393 -24.81 13.10 -29.05
CA GLY A 393 -26.24 13.41 -28.93
C GLY A 393 -27.12 12.29 -28.38
N GLN A 394 -26.59 11.07 -28.24
CA GLN A 394 -27.28 9.93 -27.61
C GLN A 394 -26.59 9.46 -26.31
N ALA A 395 -25.49 10.09 -25.93
CA ALA A 395 -24.78 9.77 -24.69
C ALA A 395 -25.68 9.97 -23.46
N HIS A 396 -25.83 8.93 -22.65
CA HIS A 396 -26.56 9.01 -21.39
C HIS A 396 -25.74 9.68 -20.29
N SER A 397 -26.41 10.05 -19.19
CA SER A 397 -25.80 10.76 -18.06
C SER A 397 -25.07 9.80 -17.11
N VAL A 398 -24.25 10.39 -16.21
CA VAL A 398 -23.64 9.68 -15.08
C VAL A 398 -24.70 8.95 -14.24
N ALA A 399 -25.83 9.60 -13.95
CA ALA A 399 -26.90 9.02 -13.15
C ALA A 399 -27.52 7.77 -13.81
N HIS A 400 -27.64 7.77 -15.15
CA HIS A 400 -28.18 6.63 -15.88
C HIS A 400 -27.27 5.40 -15.76
N TYR A 401 -26.00 5.51 -16.14
CA TYR A 401 -25.08 4.37 -16.05
C TYR A 401 -24.81 3.94 -14.61
N ALA A 402 -24.83 4.87 -13.66
CA ALA A 402 -24.72 4.51 -12.26
C ALA A 402 -25.91 3.67 -11.78
N ALA A 403 -27.14 4.02 -12.17
CA ALA A 403 -28.31 3.21 -11.85
C ALA A 403 -28.21 1.80 -12.43
N LEU A 404 -27.73 1.66 -13.67
CA LEU A 404 -27.51 0.34 -14.29
C LEU A 404 -26.45 -0.49 -13.54
N LEU A 405 -25.35 0.12 -13.06
CA LEU A 405 -24.38 -0.61 -12.21
C LEU A 405 -24.97 -1.01 -10.87
N ASP A 406 -25.76 -0.13 -10.25
CA ASP A 406 -26.40 -0.40 -8.96
C ASP A 406 -27.40 -1.56 -9.09
N GLU A 407 -28.17 -1.61 -10.20
CA GLU A 407 -29.05 -2.72 -10.55
C GLU A 407 -28.29 -4.03 -10.79
N GLU A 408 -27.19 -3.99 -11.54
CA GLU A 408 -26.34 -5.16 -11.81
C GLU A 408 -25.79 -5.75 -10.50
N ARG A 409 -25.20 -4.90 -9.65
CA ARG A 409 -24.66 -5.30 -8.34
C ARG A 409 -25.74 -5.83 -7.40
N ALA A 410 -26.92 -5.21 -7.40
CA ALA A 410 -28.05 -5.72 -6.61
C ALA A 410 -28.49 -7.11 -7.08
N GLY A 411 -28.49 -7.35 -8.40
CA GLY A 411 -28.76 -8.66 -8.98
C GLY A 411 -27.70 -9.71 -8.63
N GLU A 412 -26.42 -9.36 -8.71
CA GLU A 412 -25.30 -10.23 -8.32
C GLU A 412 -25.37 -10.63 -6.84
N ARG A 413 -25.57 -9.66 -5.95
CA ARG A 413 -25.75 -9.90 -4.50
C ARG A 413 -26.99 -10.73 -4.19
N ALA A 414 -28.07 -10.58 -4.95
CA ALA A 414 -29.26 -11.42 -4.79
C ALA A 414 -29.00 -12.87 -5.25
N ALA A 415 -28.16 -13.06 -6.27
CA ALA A 415 -27.79 -14.38 -6.78
C ALA A 415 -26.75 -15.08 -5.90
N ASN A 416 -25.85 -14.32 -5.27
CA ASN A 416 -24.80 -14.80 -4.39
C ASN A 416 -24.78 -13.97 -3.09
N PRO A 417 -25.68 -14.27 -2.14
CA PRO A 417 -25.79 -13.48 -0.92
C PRO A 417 -24.54 -13.65 -0.05
N GLU A 418 -24.04 -12.53 0.46
CA GLU A 418 -22.96 -12.51 1.44
C GLU A 418 -23.35 -13.32 2.69
N SER A 419 -22.38 -13.98 3.31
CA SER A 419 -22.60 -14.66 4.59
C SER A 419 -22.77 -13.63 5.72
N ASP A 420 -23.85 -13.69 6.48
CA ASP A 420 -24.00 -12.84 7.68
C ASP A 420 -23.01 -13.29 8.78
N THR A 421 -21.98 -12.50 9.02
CA THR A 421 -20.94 -12.77 10.03
C THR A 421 -21.04 -11.83 11.25
N ARG A 422 -22.09 -11.02 11.38
CA ARG A 422 -22.19 -9.98 12.43
C ARG A 422 -22.25 -10.54 13.85
N HIS A 423 -22.73 -11.78 14.04
CA HIS A 423 -22.77 -12.46 15.34
C HIS A 423 -21.48 -13.24 15.66
N ARG A 424 -20.39 -12.99 14.92
CA ARG A 424 -19.10 -13.65 15.15
C ARG A 424 -18.57 -13.39 16.56
N THR A 425 -17.91 -14.41 17.13
CA THR A 425 -17.23 -14.31 18.44
C THR A 425 -15.81 -14.87 18.33
N PRO A 426 -14.83 -14.43 19.14
CA PRO A 426 -13.48 -15.01 19.09
C PRO A 426 -13.52 -16.54 19.31
N ALA A 427 -12.85 -17.29 18.43
CA ALA A 427 -12.81 -18.74 18.52
C ALA A 427 -12.02 -19.16 19.77
N PRO A 428 -12.63 -19.95 20.67
CA PRO A 428 -11.95 -20.34 21.89
C PRO A 428 -10.86 -21.38 21.59
N ALA A 429 -9.70 -21.24 22.22
CA ALA A 429 -8.51 -22.05 21.94
C ALA A 429 -8.76 -23.57 22.07
N ASN A 430 -9.65 -23.99 22.96
CA ASN A 430 -10.01 -25.39 23.15
C ASN A 430 -10.79 -25.98 21.96
N ALA A 431 -11.64 -25.20 21.28
CA ALA A 431 -12.45 -25.66 20.15
C ALA A 431 -11.58 -25.98 18.93
N LEU A 432 -10.49 -25.23 18.75
CA LEU A 432 -9.53 -25.43 17.67
C LEU A 432 -8.26 -26.18 18.10
N ALA A 433 -8.19 -26.72 19.33
CA ALA A 433 -6.97 -27.32 19.88
C ALA A 433 -6.34 -28.37 18.94
N SER A 434 -7.16 -29.23 18.34
CA SER A 434 -6.67 -30.26 17.40
C SER A 434 -6.21 -29.70 16.04
N TRP A 435 -6.59 -28.47 15.71
CA TRP A 435 -6.29 -27.78 14.46
C TRP A 435 -5.17 -26.75 14.63
N THR A 436 -4.85 -26.34 15.86
CA THR A 436 -3.73 -25.42 16.07
C THR A 436 -2.41 -26.02 15.56
N GLY A 437 -1.60 -25.22 14.87
CA GLY A 437 -0.37 -25.68 14.25
C GLY A 437 0.35 -24.63 13.44
N ARG A 438 1.57 -24.99 13.00
CA ARG A 438 2.23 -24.35 11.87
C ARG A 438 1.87 -25.11 10.60
N TYR A 439 1.44 -24.35 9.61
CA TYR A 439 0.93 -24.83 8.34
C TYR A 439 1.81 -24.27 7.22
N ARG A 440 2.04 -25.05 6.16
CA ARG A 440 2.80 -24.60 4.99
C ARG A 440 2.05 -24.88 3.71
N ASP A 441 2.04 -23.88 2.85
CA ASP A 441 1.70 -24.00 1.44
C ASP A 441 2.99 -23.93 0.60
N ALA A 442 3.03 -24.60 -0.55
CA ALA A 442 4.23 -24.76 -1.35
C ALA A 442 4.75 -23.45 -1.97
N TRP A 443 3.87 -22.51 -2.30
CA TRP A 443 4.26 -21.21 -2.88
C TRP A 443 4.06 -20.07 -1.88
N PHE A 444 2.98 -20.08 -1.09
CA PHE A 444 2.67 -19.01 -0.14
C PHE A 444 3.49 -19.13 1.17
N GLY A 445 4.04 -20.31 1.45
CA GLY A 445 4.91 -20.53 2.60
C GLY A 445 4.16 -20.74 3.91
N GLU A 446 4.78 -20.33 5.01
CA GLU A 446 4.31 -20.67 6.36
C GLU A 446 3.24 -19.71 6.89
N VAL A 447 2.20 -20.30 7.47
CA VAL A 447 1.21 -19.61 8.31
C VAL A 447 1.10 -20.32 9.65
N THR A 448 0.74 -19.56 10.69
CA THR A 448 0.47 -20.10 12.01
C THR A 448 -1.02 -19.97 12.32
N VAL A 449 -1.61 -21.02 12.89
CA VAL A 449 -2.96 -20.99 13.48
C VAL A 449 -2.79 -21.43 14.92
N CYS A 450 -2.59 -20.47 15.83
CA CYS A 450 -2.09 -20.77 17.17
C CYS A 450 -2.87 -20.05 18.27
N ALA A 451 -2.95 -20.67 19.44
CA ALA A 451 -3.57 -20.07 20.61
C ALA A 451 -2.70 -18.91 21.12
N GLN A 452 -3.36 -17.80 21.44
CA GLN A 452 -2.77 -16.65 22.12
C GLN A 452 -3.71 -16.25 23.27
N GLY A 453 -3.42 -16.77 24.46
CA GLY A 453 -4.36 -16.71 25.59
C GLY A 453 -5.52 -17.68 25.38
N ASP A 454 -6.74 -17.17 25.50
CA ASP A 454 -8.01 -17.91 25.34
C ASP A 454 -8.52 -17.96 23.89
N ARG A 455 -7.92 -17.19 22.98
CA ARG A 455 -8.29 -17.07 21.56
C ARG A 455 -7.27 -17.70 20.62
N VAL A 456 -7.65 -17.89 19.36
CA VAL A 456 -6.77 -18.37 18.29
C VAL A 456 -6.46 -17.25 17.30
N ARG A 457 -5.22 -17.22 16.83
CA ARG A 457 -4.69 -16.24 15.88
C ARG A 457 -4.22 -16.94 14.60
N PHE A 458 -4.52 -16.32 13.47
CA PHE A 458 -3.91 -16.64 12.19
C PHE A 458 -2.82 -15.61 11.90
N ALA A 459 -1.65 -16.04 11.41
CA ALA A 459 -0.62 -15.12 10.94
C ALA A 459 0.21 -15.73 9.81
N SER A 460 0.35 -15.00 8.70
CA SER A 460 1.30 -15.34 7.64
C SER A 460 2.69 -14.80 7.92
N ALA A 461 3.72 -15.63 7.76
CA ALA A 461 5.11 -15.22 7.94
C ALA A 461 5.61 -14.29 6.83
N ARG A 462 5.03 -14.41 5.63
CA ARG A 462 5.47 -13.74 4.40
C ARG A 462 4.57 -12.59 3.98
N SER A 463 3.28 -12.63 4.32
CA SER A 463 2.31 -11.54 4.08
C SER A 463 1.77 -11.01 5.43
N PRO A 464 2.50 -10.09 6.10
CA PRO A 464 2.22 -9.71 7.49
C PRO A 464 0.85 -9.12 7.74
N MET A 465 0.24 -8.46 6.75
CA MET A 465 -1.12 -7.92 6.91
C MET A 465 -2.20 -9.01 6.97
N LEU A 466 -1.89 -10.23 6.50
CA LEU A 466 -2.73 -11.41 6.70
C LEU A 466 -2.47 -12.02 8.07
N THR A 467 -2.75 -11.21 9.09
CA THR A 467 -2.66 -11.53 10.51
C THR A 467 -3.95 -11.08 11.17
N GLY A 468 -4.60 -11.96 11.92
CA GLY A 468 -5.94 -11.71 12.44
C GLY A 468 -6.39 -12.69 13.51
N THR A 469 -7.54 -12.39 14.10
CA THR A 469 -8.19 -13.25 15.10
C THR A 469 -9.05 -14.27 14.37
N VAL A 470 -8.92 -15.55 14.74
CA VAL A 470 -9.86 -16.55 14.25
C VAL A 470 -11.17 -16.38 15.00
N MET A 471 -12.24 -16.13 14.27
CA MET A 471 -13.59 -15.95 14.78
C MET A 471 -14.45 -17.18 14.48
N GLN A 472 -15.44 -17.40 15.32
CA GLN A 472 -16.47 -18.41 15.18
C GLN A 472 -17.79 -17.77 14.73
N VAL A 473 -18.38 -18.31 13.66
CA VAL A 473 -19.74 -18.02 13.21
C VAL A 473 -20.46 -19.35 13.12
N ASP A 474 -21.41 -19.60 14.02
CA ASP A 474 -22.07 -20.89 14.19
C ASP A 474 -21.05 -22.05 14.34
N THR A 475 -20.93 -22.91 13.33
CA THR A 475 -19.99 -24.05 13.29
C THR A 475 -18.75 -23.78 12.42
N ARG A 476 -18.65 -22.59 11.82
CA ARG A 476 -17.61 -22.20 10.87
C ARG A 476 -16.60 -21.27 11.52
N TRP A 477 -15.42 -21.17 10.91
CA TRP A 477 -14.31 -20.35 11.37
C TRP A 477 -13.92 -19.38 10.27
N LEU A 478 -13.75 -18.11 10.60
CA LEU A 478 -13.18 -17.11 9.69
C LEU A 478 -12.01 -16.39 10.35
N VAL A 479 -11.23 -15.64 9.58
CA VAL A 479 -10.23 -14.72 10.14
C VAL A 479 -10.73 -13.29 10.00
N ASP A 480 -10.80 -12.60 11.13
CA ASP A 480 -11.02 -11.16 11.21
C ASP A 480 -9.63 -10.50 11.26
N TRP A 481 -9.27 -9.79 10.19
CA TRP A 481 -7.94 -9.22 10.01
C TRP A 481 -7.71 -8.06 10.97
N ASP A 482 -6.47 -7.90 11.47
CA ASP A 482 -6.15 -6.79 12.38
C ASP A 482 -6.17 -5.43 11.69
N ASP A 483 -5.87 -5.41 10.38
CA ASP A 483 -5.81 -4.21 9.57
C ASP A 483 -7.07 -4.10 8.71
N ASP A 484 -7.87 -3.08 8.99
CA ASP A 484 -9.17 -2.84 8.35
C ASP A 484 -9.06 -2.41 6.87
N SER A 485 -7.85 -2.16 6.36
CA SER A 485 -7.62 -1.91 4.92
C SER A 485 -7.47 -3.21 4.11
N VAL A 486 -7.52 -4.37 4.78
CA VAL A 486 -7.57 -5.72 4.18
C VAL A 486 -9.03 -6.19 4.17
N ASP A 487 -9.79 -5.70 3.20
CA ASP A 487 -11.22 -5.96 3.08
C ASP A 487 -11.51 -7.27 2.32
N ALA A 488 -11.03 -8.39 2.87
CA ALA A 488 -11.22 -9.73 2.29
C ALA A 488 -11.03 -10.83 3.35
N GLU A 489 -11.98 -10.95 4.28
CA GLU A 489 -11.98 -12.00 5.31
C GLU A 489 -12.10 -13.40 4.66
N PRO A 490 -11.30 -14.40 5.08
CA PRO A 490 -11.45 -15.78 4.62
C PRO A 490 -12.19 -16.67 5.63
N TRP A 491 -13.00 -17.58 5.11
CA TRP A 491 -13.37 -18.80 5.82
C TRP A 491 -12.17 -19.75 5.91
N LEU A 492 -12.00 -20.42 7.05
CA LEU A 492 -11.02 -21.47 7.28
C LEU A 492 -11.70 -22.85 7.20
N HIS A 493 -11.17 -23.71 6.32
CA HIS A 493 -11.66 -25.07 6.10
C HIS A 493 -10.63 -26.09 6.56
N PHE A 494 -10.83 -26.65 7.74
CA PHE A 494 -9.97 -27.69 8.29
C PHE A 494 -10.42 -29.09 7.86
N ALA A 495 -9.47 -29.92 7.44
CA ALA A 495 -9.74 -31.32 7.10
C ALA A 495 -8.57 -32.24 7.49
N THR A 496 -8.80 -33.55 7.44
CA THR A 496 -7.73 -34.55 7.53
C THR A 496 -7.71 -35.34 6.24
N ASP A 497 -6.60 -35.32 5.51
CA ASP A 497 -6.40 -36.01 4.24
C ASP A 497 -5.14 -36.88 4.32
N GLY A 498 -5.27 -38.18 4.03
CA GLY A 498 -4.15 -39.13 4.13
C GLY A 498 -3.46 -39.17 5.50
N GLY A 499 -4.17 -38.83 6.59
CA GLY A 499 -3.60 -38.72 7.94
C GLY A 499 -2.93 -37.39 8.27
N SER A 500 -2.80 -36.48 7.30
CA SER A 500 -2.28 -35.12 7.49
C SER A 500 -3.42 -34.13 7.72
N LYS A 501 -3.23 -33.18 8.64
CA LYS A 501 -4.19 -32.07 8.84
C LYS A 501 -3.96 -31.02 7.76
N THR A 502 -5.02 -30.61 7.08
CA THR A 502 -4.99 -29.62 6.01
C THR A 502 -5.84 -28.41 6.35
N LEU A 503 -5.51 -27.27 5.75
CA LEU A 503 -6.26 -26.03 5.85
C LEU A 503 -6.41 -25.43 4.44
N LYS A 504 -7.64 -25.09 4.07
CA LYS A 504 -7.96 -24.30 2.88
C LYS A 504 -8.67 -23.02 3.28
N LEU A 505 -8.56 -21.99 2.45
CA LEU A 505 -9.25 -20.72 2.64
C LEU A 505 -10.27 -20.51 1.51
N SER A 506 -11.32 -19.74 1.77
CA SER A 506 -12.23 -19.23 0.74
C SER A 506 -12.79 -17.88 1.15
N HIS A 507 -13.22 -17.06 0.20
CA HIS A 507 -13.83 -15.77 0.49
C HIS A 507 -15.06 -15.86 1.38
N VAL A 508 -15.18 -14.94 2.33
CA VAL A 508 -16.43 -14.65 3.05
C VAL A 508 -17.36 -13.82 2.17
N ASP A 509 -16.85 -12.70 1.66
CA ASP A 509 -17.54 -11.84 0.69
C ASP A 509 -17.31 -12.37 -0.73
N PRO A 510 -18.36 -12.79 -1.46
CA PRO A 510 -18.22 -13.21 -2.85
C PRO A 510 -17.75 -12.11 -3.80
N ASP A 511 -17.90 -10.84 -3.43
CA ASP A 511 -17.46 -9.67 -4.21
C ASP A 511 -16.02 -9.24 -3.86
N ALA A 512 -15.35 -9.94 -2.94
CA ALA A 512 -13.97 -9.65 -2.55
C ALA A 512 -13.01 -9.66 -3.76
N ASP A 513 -11.98 -8.81 -3.69
CA ASP A 513 -11.01 -8.67 -4.78
C ASP A 513 -10.36 -10.02 -5.11
N PHE A 514 -10.40 -10.40 -6.39
CA PHE A 514 -9.88 -11.69 -6.87
C PHE A 514 -8.38 -11.90 -6.56
N SER A 515 -7.64 -10.82 -6.26
CA SER A 515 -6.23 -10.86 -5.88
C SER A 515 -6.01 -11.55 -4.52
N TYR A 516 -7.07 -11.75 -3.73
CA TYR A 516 -7.06 -12.63 -2.56
C TYR A 516 -7.38 -14.06 -3.01
N ASP A 517 -6.48 -14.69 -3.76
CA ASP A 517 -6.67 -15.99 -4.41
C ASP A 517 -6.66 -17.20 -3.46
N TYR A 518 -7.43 -17.11 -2.36
CA TYR A 518 -7.51 -18.09 -1.28
C TYR A 518 -7.80 -19.52 -1.75
N GLN A 519 -8.55 -19.68 -2.84
CA GLN A 519 -8.87 -20.98 -3.44
C GLN A 519 -7.63 -21.76 -3.92
N ASP A 520 -6.52 -21.06 -4.21
CA ASP A 520 -5.28 -21.67 -4.72
C ASP A 520 -4.33 -22.10 -3.59
N LEU A 521 -4.66 -21.78 -2.33
CA LEU A 521 -3.91 -22.21 -1.15
C LEU A 521 -4.25 -23.66 -0.76
N ALA A 522 -3.21 -24.43 -0.46
CA ALA A 522 -3.32 -25.80 0.00
C ALA A 522 -2.35 -26.07 1.16
N PHE A 523 -2.70 -25.58 2.35
CA PHE A 523 -1.85 -25.74 3.51
C PHE A 523 -1.88 -27.16 4.06
N VAL A 524 -0.69 -27.66 4.41
CA VAL A 524 -0.50 -28.89 5.20
C VAL A 524 0.13 -28.52 6.54
N ARG A 525 -0.39 -29.08 7.62
CA ARG A 525 0.16 -28.87 8.96
C ARG A 525 1.49 -29.61 9.10
N GLU A 526 2.57 -28.85 9.30
CA GLU A 526 3.93 -29.42 9.42
C GLU A 526 4.32 -29.67 10.88
N ALA A 527 3.86 -28.81 11.78
CA ALA A 527 4.26 -28.87 13.19
C ALA A 527 3.11 -28.45 14.10
N ALA A 528 3.24 -28.82 15.38
CA ALA A 528 2.49 -28.13 16.41
C ALA A 528 2.82 -26.64 16.40
N CYS A 529 1.91 -25.82 16.94
CA CYS A 529 2.32 -24.51 17.38
C CYS A 529 3.53 -24.72 18.26
N ASP A 530 4.58 -23.93 18.02
CA ASP A 530 5.60 -23.82 19.03
C ASP A 530 4.86 -23.51 20.31
N VAL A 531 5.18 -24.23 21.39
CA VAL A 531 4.65 -23.86 22.70
C VAL A 531 5.26 -22.49 22.95
N VAL A 532 4.58 -21.45 22.51
CA VAL A 532 4.84 -20.09 22.96
C VAL A 532 4.30 -20.08 24.38
N SER A 533 5.00 -20.80 25.28
CA SER A 533 5.26 -20.16 26.55
C SER A 533 5.87 -18.84 26.14
N ALA A 534 5.20 -17.73 26.47
CA ALA A 534 5.79 -16.41 26.34
C ALA A 534 7.28 -16.55 26.67
N PRO A 535 8.20 -16.17 25.76
CA PRO A 535 9.61 -16.46 25.94
C PRO A 535 9.97 -16.04 27.35
N LYS A 536 10.38 -17.02 28.17
CA LYS A 536 10.45 -16.85 29.61
C LYS A 536 11.39 -15.69 29.87
N VAL A 537 10.83 -14.57 30.31
CA VAL A 537 11.63 -13.38 30.60
C VAL A 537 12.53 -13.74 31.78
N GLU A 538 13.82 -13.90 31.52
CA GLU A 538 14.79 -14.24 32.54
C GLU A 538 15.20 -12.97 33.29
N VAL A 539 15.24 -13.06 34.62
CA VAL A 539 15.76 -11.96 35.43
C VAL A 539 17.29 -12.07 35.43
N SER A 540 17.95 -11.08 34.83
CA SER A 540 19.41 -10.98 34.80
C SER A 540 19.99 -11.05 36.22
N PRO A 541 21.11 -11.76 36.43
CA PRO A 541 21.79 -11.82 37.73
C PRO A 541 22.47 -10.50 38.10
N ALA A 542 22.63 -9.58 37.14
CA ALA A 542 23.31 -8.30 37.34
C ALA A 542 22.66 -7.45 38.45
N LYS A 543 23.50 -6.73 39.19
CA LYS A 543 23.08 -5.92 40.34
C LYS A 543 23.34 -4.42 40.17
N GLU A 544 23.95 -4.03 39.06
CA GLU A 544 24.33 -2.64 38.76
C GLU A 544 23.87 -2.22 37.37
N ALA A 545 23.47 -0.96 37.21
CA ALA A 545 22.84 -0.45 35.99
C ALA A 545 23.83 -0.40 34.83
N ALA A 546 25.06 0.05 35.11
CA ALA A 546 26.14 0.10 34.11
C ALA A 546 26.47 -1.28 33.54
N ALA A 547 26.43 -2.34 34.36
CA ALA A 547 26.74 -3.71 33.93
C ALA A 547 25.73 -4.28 32.91
N VAL A 548 24.55 -3.66 32.78
CA VAL A 548 23.49 -4.09 31.85
C VAL A 548 23.20 -3.04 30.78
N GLY A 549 24.04 -2.01 30.66
CA GLY A 549 23.89 -0.98 29.62
C GLY A 549 22.71 -0.02 29.85
N LEU A 550 22.19 0.05 31.09
CA LEU A 550 21.23 1.08 31.48
C LEU A 550 21.97 2.40 31.73
N VAL A 551 21.53 3.46 31.07
CA VAL A 551 22.11 4.80 31.16
C VAL A 551 21.05 5.80 31.63
N ASP A 552 21.47 6.84 32.38
CA ASP A 552 20.60 7.97 32.71
C ASP A 552 20.39 8.83 31.48
N VAL A 553 19.13 8.99 31.07
CA VAL A 553 18.77 9.81 29.91
C VAL A 553 19.20 11.27 30.06
N ALA A 554 19.35 11.79 31.29
CA ALA A 554 19.80 13.16 31.51
C ALA A 554 21.24 13.42 31.03
N ALA A 555 22.05 12.37 30.84
CA ALA A 555 23.36 12.49 30.21
C ALA A 555 23.27 12.84 28.71
N LEU A 556 22.17 12.48 28.05
CA LEU A 556 21.94 12.70 26.62
C LEU A 556 21.01 13.89 26.36
N ALA A 557 20.06 14.14 27.26
CA ALA A 557 19.08 15.21 27.15
C ALA A 557 18.86 15.90 28.51
N PRO A 558 19.76 16.81 28.93
CA PRO A 558 19.77 17.37 30.28
C PRO A 558 18.57 18.28 30.60
N ASN A 559 17.88 18.76 29.57
CA ASN A 559 16.75 19.69 29.71
C ASN A 559 15.38 19.01 29.79
N LEU A 560 15.33 17.67 29.79
CA LEU A 560 14.08 16.94 29.98
C LEU A 560 13.62 17.00 31.43
N GLN A 561 12.31 16.99 31.65
CA GLN A 561 11.74 16.99 32.99
C GLN A 561 11.57 15.56 33.51
N ARG A 562 11.85 15.35 34.80
CA ARG A 562 11.74 14.03 35.45
C ARG A 562 10.93 14.17 36.72
N GLU A 563 9.86 13.41 36.79
CA GLU A 563 9.05 13.23 37.98
C GLU A 563 8.81 11.73 38.14
N MET A 564 9.86 10.96 38.49
CA MET A 564 9.77 9.51 38.68
C MET A 564 8.77 9.21 39.80
N ARG A 565 7.52 8.92 39.41
CA ARG A 565 6.35 8.90 40.32
C ARG A 565 6.52 7.87 41.44
N TYR A 566 7.18 6.77 41.12
CA TYR A 566 7.41 5.66 42.03
C TYR A 566 8.58 5.89 43.02
N ALA A 567 9.40 6.93 42.82
CA ALA A 567 10.39 7.36 43.80
C ALA A 567 9.77 8.21 44.94
N GLY A 568 8.57 8.76 44.73
CA GLY A 568 7.78 9.50 45.71
C GLY A 568 6.57 8.71 46.22
N THR A 569 5.63 9.41 46.89
CA THR A 569 4.37 8.83 47.40
C THR A 569 3.14 9.18 46.55
N ALA A 570 3.30 10.10 45.59
CA ALA A 570 2.23 10.53 44.67
C ALA A 570 2.11 9.56 43.48
N ASN A 571 1.73 8.31 43.76
CA ASN A 571 1.49 7.26 42.78
C ASN A 571 0.35 6.34 43.26
N PHE A 572 -0.11 5.41 42.41
CA PHE A 572 -1.27 4.57 42.73
C PHE A 572 -1.09 3.66 43.96
N THR A 573 0.15 3.38 44.40
CA THR A 573 0.39 2.61 45.64
C THR A 573 0.30 3.47 46.90
N GLY A 574 0.38 4.80 46.77
CA GLY A 574 0.41 5.75 47.89
C GLY A 574 1.70 5.71 48.72
N ALA A 575 2.71 4.97 48.27
CA ALA A 575 3.97 4.78 48.95
C ALA A 575 5.14 4.80 47.96
N ARG A 576 6.35 4.96 48.49
CA ARG A 576 7.56 4.80 47.70
C ARG A 576 7.75 3.34 47.32
N VAL A 577 7.98 3.08 46.03
CA VAL A 577 8.03 1.73 45.49
C VAL A 577 9.44 1.13 45.66
N PRO A 578 9.56 -0.13 46.16
CA PRO A 578 10.85 -0.79 46.31
C PRO A 578 11.63 -0.80 44.99
N GLY A 579 12.89 -0.34 45.01
CA GLY A 579 13.74 -0.27 43.80
C GLY A 579 13.90 1.13 43.21
N TYR A 580 12.99 2.06 43.52
CA TYR A 580 13.08 3.47 43.11
C TYR A 580 13.84 4.31 44.16
N GLY A 581 15.17 4.26 44.12
CA GLY A 581 16.08 4.95 45.04
C GLY A 581 16.29 6.45 44.77
N ALA A 582 16.00 6.93 43.55
CA ALA A 582 16.21 8.31 43.14
C ALA A 582 15.25 8.75 42.02
N ASN A 583 15.21 10.06 41.75
CA ASN A 583 14.48 10.68 40.63
C ASN A 583 15.28 10.56 39.31
N THR A 584 15.63 9.33 38.94
CA THR A 584 16.52 9.02 37.82
C THR A 584 15.78 8.16 36.80
N CYS A 585 15.81 8.55 35.53
CA CYS A 585 15.24 7.74 34.44
C CYS A 585 16.37 6.96 33.75
N LEU A 586 16.39 5.65 33.99
CA LEU A 586 17.33 4.73 33.35
C LEU A 586 16.65 4.05 32.15
N LEU A 587 17.36 3.92 31.04
CA LEU A 587 16.93 3.20 29.84
C LEU A 587 18.14 2.51 29.21
N LEU A 588 17.92 1.47 28.39
CA LEU A 588 19.02 0.91 27.60
C LEU A 588 19.57 1.97 26.65
N ALA A 589 20.89 2.01 26.44
CA ALA A 589 21.56 3.03 25.64
C ALA A 589 20.87 3.39 24.30
N PRO A 590 20.49 2.44 23.41
CA PRO A 590 19.80 2.80 22.16
C PRO A 590 18.43 3.45 22.39
N VAL A 591 17.72 3.05 23.46
CA VAL A 591 16.40 3.59 23.82
C VAL A 591 16.54 4.99 24.40
N ALA A 592 17.53 5.21 25.26
CA ALA A 592 17.86 6.54 25.79
C ALA A 592 18.23 7.52 24.67
N GLN A 593 18.99 7.06 23.67
CA GLN A 593 19.35 7.86 22.50
C GLN A 593 18.14 8.21 21.65
N ALA A 594 17.24 7.25 21.40
CA ALA A 594 16.00 7.50 20.67
C ALA A 594 15.13 8.53 21.41
N LEU A 595 15.00 8.41 22.73
CA LEU A 595 14.23 9.37 23.54
C LEU A 595 14.85 10.77 23.53
N ALA A 596 16.19 10.88 23.54
CA ALA A 596 16.87 12.15 23.40
C ALA A 596 16.58 12.82 22.04
N ASN A 597 16.43 12.03 20.97
CA ASN A 597 16.02 12.56 19.67
C ASN A 597 14.56 13.04 19.68
N VAL A 598 13.64 12.32 20.34
CA VAL A 598 12.25 12.79 20.55
C VAL A 598 12.25 14.13 21.28
N GLN A 599 13.01 14.25 22.37
CA GLN A 599 13.15 15.50 23.12
C GLN A 599 13.64 16.64 22.21
N ALA A 600 14.64 16.38 21.37
CA ALA A 600 15.17 17.39 20.45
C ALA A 600 14.14 17.83 19.41
N ASP A 601 13.28 16.93 18.94
CA ASP A 601 12.22 17.24 17.99
C ASP A 601 11.14 18.13 18.63
N VAL A 602 10.59 17.71 19.77
CA VAL A 602 9.48 18.45 20.41
C VAL A 602 9.94 19.83 20.93
N GLN A 603 11.24 19.99 21.23
CA GLN A 603 11.81 21.29 21.56
C GLN A 603 11.74 22.29 20.40
N ARG A 604 11.86 21.85 19.15
CA ARG A 604 11.70 22.73 17.99
C ARG A 604 10.26 23.22 17.84
N GLU A 605 9.32 22.53 18.45
CA GLU A 605 7.89 22.88 18.50
C GLU A 605 7.52 23.69 19.76
N GLY A 606 8.51 24.11 20.57
CA GLY A 606 8.27 24.85 21.82
C GLY A 606 7.75 23.99 22.97
N LEU A 607 7.92 22.68 22.89
CA LEU A 607 7.49 21.71 23.90
C LEU A 607 8.69 21.01 24.57
N SER A 608 8.43 20.26 25.63
CA SER A 608 9.43 19.39 26.28
C SER A 608 8.78 18.12 26.81
N LEU A 609 9.55 17.04 26.90
CA LEU A 609 9.10 15.81 27.54
C LEU A 609 9.17 15.94 29.07
N LYS A 610 8.23 15.27 29.73
CA LYS A 610 8.25 15.01 31.17
C LYS A 610 8.02 13.52 31.41
N LEU A 611 9.00 12.88 32.05
CA LEU A 611 9.03 11.44 32.27
C LEU A 611 8.46 11.10 33.64
N PHE A 612 7.55 10.13 33.69
CA PHE A 612 6.90 9.63 34.90
C PHE A 612 7.45 8.27 35.34
N ASP A 613 7.78 7.41 34.38
CA ASP A 613 8.47 6.15 34.62
C ASP A 613 9.35 5.75 33.43
N CYS A 614 10.42 5.00 33.69
CA CYS A 614 11.34 4.49 32.68
C CYS A 614 11.64 3.02 33.01
N TYR A 615 12.91 2.62 33.10
CA TYR A 615 13.25 1.31 33.64
C TYR A 615 12.63 1.09 35.03
N ARG A 616 11.94 -0.05 35.19
CA ARG A 616 11.27 -0.46 36.42
C ARG A 616 11.85 -1.78 36.93
N PRO A 617 12.51 -1.81 38.09
CA PRO A 617 13.06 -3.04 38.65
C PRO A 617 12.00 -4.13 38.84
N VAL A 618 12.35 -5.40 38.62
CA VAL A 618 11.41 -6.54 38.81
C VAL A 618 10.81 -6.55 40.23
N ARG A 619 11.56 -6.15 41.26
CA ARG A 619 11.02 -6.02 42.62
C ARG A 619 9.89 -4.98 42.74
N SER A 620 9.90 -3.93 41.92
CA SER A 620 8.83 -2.93 41.85
C SER A 620 7.56 -3.55 41.28
N VAL A 621 7.68 -4.35 40.22
CA VAL A 621 6.55 -5.08 39.62
C VAL A 621 5.93 -6.05 40.64
N LYS A 622 6.76 -6.80 41.37
CA LYS A 622 6.29 -7.68 42.46
C LYS A 622 5.54 -6.90 43.54
N HIS A 623 6.00 -5.69 43.86
CA HIS A 623 5.31 -4.81 44.79
C HIS A 623 3.95 -4.34 44.26
N PHE A 624 3.84 -4.00 42.97
CA PHE A 624 2.56 -3.63 42.34
C PHE A 624 1.56 -4.77 42.37
N VAL A 625 1.99 -5.99 42.04
CA VAL A 625 1.14 -7.19 42.14
C VAL A 625 0.70 -7.44 43.58
N ALA A 626 1.61 -7.34 44.56
CA ALA A 626 1.27 -7.50 45.96
C ALA A 626 0.27 -6.44 46.45
N TRP A 627 0.45 -5.18 46.04
CA TRP A 627 -0.47 -4.09 46.33
C TRP A 627 -1.85 -4.33 45.70
N ALA A 628 -1.91 -4.76 44.44
CA ALA A 628 -3.16 -5.04 43.74
C ALA A 628 -3.95 -6.19 44.40
N ARG A 629 -3.24 -7.22 44.89
CA ARG A 629 -3.82 -8.36 45.63
C ARG A 629 -4.36 -7.99 47.01
N ASP A 630 -3.85 -6.94 47.65
CA ASP A 630 -4.44 -6.44 48.90
C ASP A 630 -5.66 -5.56 48.62
N THR A 631 -6.79 -6.24 48.39
CA THR A 631 -8.09 -5.62 48.07
C THR A 631 -8.68 -4.82 49.22
N ARG A 632 -8.11 -4.90 50.44
CA ARG A 632 -8.54 -4.10 51.59
C ARG A 632 -7.94 -2.69 51.58
N ASP A 633 -6.79 -2.50 50.94
CA ASP A 633 -6.18 -1.18 50.81
C ASP A 633 -6.84 -0.40 49.67
N GLN A 634 -7.73 0.53 50.02
CA GLN A 634 -8.50 1.37 49.09
C GLN A 634 -8.08 2.85 49.13
N ARG A 635 -6.98 3.19 49.81
CA ARG A 635 -6.61 4.58 50.11
C ARG A 635 -6.40 5.45 48.88
N THR A 636 -6.00 4.86 47.75
CA THR A 636 -5.73 5.55 46.48
C THR A 636 -6.84 5.40 45.43
N LYS A 637 -7.91 4.63 45.72
CA LYS A 637 -8.98 4.31 44.76
C LYS A 637 -9.58 5.55 44.11
N ALA A 638 -9.96 6.53 44.91
CA ALA A 638 -10.62 7.75 44.42
C ALA A 638 -9.77 8.52 43.40
N ALA A 639 -8.44 8.45 43.48
CA ALA A 639 -7.54 9.19 42.62
C ALA A 639 -7.12 8.41 41.36
N TYR A 640 -6.93 7.09 41.46
CA TYR A 640 -6.28 6.30 40.40
C TYR A 640 -7.17 5.24 39.75
N TYR A 641 -8.23 4.77 40.41
CA TYR A 641 -9.11 3.72 39.86
C TYR A 641 -10.55 3.87 40.39
N PRO A 642 -11.17 5.06 40.26
CA PRO A 642 -12.43 5.38 40.94
C PRO A 642 -13.58 4.48 40.51
N ASN A 643 -13.55 4.00 39.26
CA ASN A 643 -14.62 3.22 38.64
C ASN A 643 -14.34 1.72 38.58
N LEU A 644 -13.20 1.27 39.11
CA LEU A 644 -12.80 -0.14 39.07
C LEU A 644 -12.75 -0.74 40.47
N ASP A 645 -13.02 -2.04 40.55
CA ASP A 645 -12.70 -2.81 41.73
C ASP A 645 -11.24 -3.22 41.71
N LYS A 646 -10.55 -3.06 42.83
CA LYS A 646 -9.10 -3.29 42.91
C LYS A 646 -8.69 -4.71 42.44
N ALA A 647 -9.59 -5.69 42.62
CA ALA A 647 -9.39 -7.06 42.17
C ALA A 647 -9.24 -7.18 40.65
N THR A 648 -9.86 -6.30 39.85
CA THR A 648 -9.81 -6.34 38.39
C THR A 648 -8.58 -5.62 37.82
N LEU A 649 -7.77 -4.96 38.65
CA LEU A 649 -6.56 -4.29 38.18
C LEU A 649 -5.52 -5.27 37.61
N LEU A 650 -5.55 -6.54 38.04
CA LEU A 650 -4.69 -7.58 37.49
C LEU A 650 -5.17 -8.10 36.11
N ASP A 651 -6.40 -7.77 35.71
CA ASP A 651 -7.03 -8.23 34.47
C ASP A 651 -6.79 -7.26 33.29
N GLY A 652 -5.72 -6.45 33.34
CA GLY A 652 -5.33 -5.60 32.21
C GLY A 652 -4.50 -4.36 32.53
N TYR A 653 -4.46 -3.90 33.79
CA TYR A 653 -3.73 -2.68 34.19
C TYR A 653 -2.39 -2.96 34.90
N ILE A 654 -2.31 -4.06 35.67
CA ILE A 654 -1.10 -4.46 36.39
C ILE A 654 -0.74 -5.90 35.98
N ALA A 655 0.38 -6.04 35.28
CA ALA A 655 0.88 -7.34 34.84
C ALA A 655 1.93 -7.92 35.80
N GLU A 656 2.00 -9.26 35.90
CA GLU A 656 3.03 -9.96 36.69
C GLU A 656 4.45 -9.84 36.08
N THR A 657 4.53 -9.46 34.81
CA THR A 657 5.77 -9.11 34.12
C THR A 657 5.58 -7.79 33.38
N SER A 658 6.60 -6.93 33.35
CA SER A 658 6.50 -5.57 32.79
C SER A 658 7.57 -5.33 31.73
N GLY A 659 7.19 -4.63 30.64
CA GLY A 659 8.12 -4.14 29.62
C GLY A 659 9.16 -3.17 30.17
N HIS A 660 8.78 -2.36 31.17
CA HIS A 660 9.70 -1.46 31.85
C HIS A 660 10.88 -2.19 32.50
N SER A 661 10.68 -3.44 32.95
CA SER A 661 11.78 -4.23 33.52
C SER A 661 12.83 -4.66 32.50
N ARG A 662 12.58 -4.48 31.20
CA ARG A 662 13.53 -4.76 30.12
C ARG A 662 14.29 -3.52 29.65
N GLY A 663 14.01 -2.34 30.25
CA GLY A 663 14.72 -1.10 29.96
C GLY A 663 14.41 -0.45 28.61
N ALA A 664 13.33 -0.89 27.94
CA ALA A 664 12.90 -0.42 26.62
C ALA A 664 11.53 0.27 26.61
N THR A 665 10.90 0.38 27.78
CA THR A 665 9.55 0.94 27.95
C THR A 665 9.61 2.13 28.91
N LEU A 666 8.77 3.13 28.66
CA LEU A 666 8.67 4.34 29.48
C LEU A 666 7.25 4.93 29.44
N ASP A 667 6.98 5.75 30.45
CA ASP A 667 5.75 6.51 30.62
C ASP A 667 6.06 8.01 30.68
N LEU A 668 5.37 8.81 29.86
CA LEU A 668 5.68 10.22 29.71
C LEU A 668 4.50 11.08 29.23
N THR A 669 4.66 12.40 29.33
CA THR A 669 3.79 13.40 28.70
C THR A 669 4.59 14.51 28.01
N LEU A 670 3.87 15.37 27.29
CA LEU A 670 4.36 16.65 26.77
C LEU A 670 4.09 17.77 27.77
N THR A 671 4.99 18.74 27.80
CA THR A 671 4.87 19.98 28.56
C THR A 671 5.12 21.18 27.65
N ARG A 672 4.51 22.31 27.97
CA ARG A 672 4.84 23.62 27.39
C ARG A 672 5.56 24.46 28.42
N CYS A 673 6.72 25.00 28.07
CA CYS A 673 7.54 25.80 28.97
C CYS A 673 7.55 27.27 28.52
N GLU A 674 7.05 28.17 29.37
CA GLU A 674 7.05 29.62 29.15
C GLU A 674 7.65 30.32 30.38
N GLY A 675 8.61 31.23 30.15
CA GLY A 675 9.22 32.01 31.25
C GLY A 675 9.94 31.18 32.33
N GLY A 676 10.34 29.94 32.02
CA GLY A 676 10.99 29.02 32.97
C GLY A 676 10.04 28.13 33.78
N ALA A 677 8.72 28.31 33.64
CA ALA A 677 7.72 27.40 34.19
C ALA A 677 7.20 26.47 33.10
N CYS A 678 7.08 25.18 33.40
CA CYS A 678 6.55 24.18 32.48
C CYS A 678 5.22 23.64 32.99
N VAL A 679 4.24 23.54 32.09
CA VAL A 679 2.90 23.02 32.37
C VAL A 679 2.65 21.79 31.50
N ASP A 680 2.18 20.71 32.12
CA ASP A 680 1.78 19.49 31.43
C ASP A 680 0.63 19.79 30.46
N LEU A 681 0.71 19.29 29.23
CA LEU A 681 -0.41 19.40 28.30
C LEU A 681 -1.59 18.57 28.81
N ASP A 682 -2.82 19.07 28.63
CA ASP A 682 -4.01 18.32 29.02
C ASP A 682 -4.21 17.11 28.09
N MET A 683 -4.09 15.93 28.69
CA MET A 683 -4.27 14.63 28.03
C MET A 683 -5.62 13.98 28.41
N GLY A 684 -6.49 14.67 29.15
CA GLY A 684 -7.83 14.22 29.53
C GLY A 684 -7.90 13.34 30.79
N THR A 685 -6.79 12.73 31.20
CA THR A 685 -6.66 12.04 32.49
C THR A 685 -5.26 12.27 33.07
N PRO A 686 -5.07 12.14 34.40
CA PRO A 686 -3.73 12.12 34.98
C PRO A 686 -2.98 10.81 34.63
N PHE A 687 -1.66 10.81 34.83
CA PHE A 687 -0.84 9.59 34.74
C PHE A 687 -1.26 8.53 35.77
N ASP A 688 -1.13 7.25 35.41
CA ASP A 688 -1.54 6.08 36.21
C ASP A 688 -3.06 6.00 36.51
N PHE A 689 -3.88 6.66 35.69
CA PHE A 689 -5.33 6.61 35.84
C PHE A 689 -5.92 5.34 35.21
N PHE A 690 -6.19 4.32 36.02
CA PHE A 690 -6.75 3.04 35.59
C PHE A 690 -8.25 3.16 35.32
N ASP A 691 -8.57 3.54 34.08
CA ASP A 691 -9.94 3.71 33.58
C ASP A 691 -9.88 3.74 32.04
N PRO A 692 -10.90 3.25 31.32
CA PRO A 692 -10.94 3.33 29.86
C PRO A 692 -10.76 4.75 29.28
N ARG A 693 -11.04 5.81 30.06
CA ARG A 693 -10.75 7.21 29.67
C ARG A 693 -9.26 7.48 29.42
N ALA A 694 -8.37 6.67 29.98
CA ALA A 694 -6.94 6.73 29.73
C ALA A 694 -6.53 6.05 28.41
N ASN A 695 -7.41 5.26 27.78
CA ASN A 695 -7.14 4.65 26.47
C ASN A 695 -6.84 5.72 25.45
N THR A 696 -5.77 5.54 24.67
CA THR A 696 -5.22 6.53 23.75
C THR A 696 -6.27 7.16 22.85
N ALA A 697 -7.13 6.34 22.24
CA ALA A 697 -8.17 6.74 21.28
C ALA A 697 -9.59 6.86 21.91
N HIS A 698 -9.70 7.22 23.19
CA HIS A 698 -11.02 7.36 23.84
C HIS A 698 -11.93 8.37 23.11
N ALA A 699 -13.20 8.02 22.91
CA ALA A 699 -14.13 8.79 22.08
C ALA A 699 -14.45 10.19 22.66
N ASP A 700 -14.65 10.27 23.98
CA ASP A 700 -15.16 11.47 24.68
C ASP A 700 -14.08 12.53 24.99
N LEU A 701 -12.92 12.47 24.35
CA LEU A 701 -11.87 13.48 24.53
C LEU A 701 -12.26 14.79 23.84
N SER A 702 -11.89 15.91 24.45
CA SER A 702 -12.00 17.22 23.79
C SER A 702 -11.07 17.28 22.56
N PRO A 703 -11.35 18.14 21.58
CA PRO A 703 -10.47 18.32 20.42
C PRO A 703 -9.01 18.64 20.79
N GLU A 704 -8.79 19.44 21.84
CA GLU A 704 -7.46 19.78 22.33
C GLU A 704 -6.73 18.56 22.91
N GLN A 705 -7.42 17.74 23.72
CA GLN A 705 -6.85 16.50 24.27
C GLN A 705 -6.51 15.49 23.18
N LYS A 706 -7.37 15.34 22.16
CA LYS A 706 -7.09 14.51 20.98
C LYS A 706 -5.84 14.98 20.25
N ALA A 707 -5.71 16.29 20.02
CA ALA A 707 -4.55 16.88 19.38
C ALA A 707 -3.26 16.71 20.21
N ASN A 708 -3.33 16.83 21.53
CA ASN A 708 -2.17 16.66 22.41
C ASN A 708 -1.69 15.19 22.45
N ARG A 709 -2.63 14.23 22.52
CA ARG A 709 -2.28 12.79 22.44
C ARG A 709 -1.70 12.43 21.08
N ALA A 710 -2.33 12.88 19.99
CA ALA A 710 -1.80 12.68 18.63
C ALA A 710 -0.37 13.23 18.49
N ARG A 711 -0.12 14.45 19.00
CA ARG A 711 1.23 15.05 18.97
C ARG A 711 2.26 14.19 19.71
N LEU A 712 1.90 13.64 20.88
CA LEU A 712 2.79 12.74 21.63
C LEU A 712 3.03 11.43 20.85
N LEU A 713 1.97 10.82 20.30
CA LEU A 713 2.08 9.62 19.49
C LEU A 713 3.03 9.81 18.30
N ASP A 714 2.82 10.87 17.53
CA ASP A 714 3.61 11.18 16.34
C ASP A 714 5.08 11.42 16.70
N ALA A 715 5.33 12.19 17.76
CA ALA A 715 6.69 12.47 18.23
C ALA A 715 7.44 11.20 18.65
N MET A 716 6.77 10.31 19.38
CA MET A 716 7.33 9.04 19.83
C MET A 716 7.55 8.07 18.66
N ALA A 717 6.57 7.94 17.76
CA ALA A 717 6.61 7.03 16.62
C ALA A 717 7.77 7.31 15.65
N ARG A 718 8.11 8.59 15.41
CA ARG A 718 9.24 9.00 14.56
C ARG A 718 10.58 8.40 14.97
N HIS A 719 10.74 8.07 16.25
CA HIS A 719 11.98 7.50 16.81
C HIS A 719 11.81 6.07 17.30
N GLY A 720 10.86 5.32 16.73
CA GLY A 720 10.73 3.88 16.94
C GLY A 720 10.02 3.47 18.23
N PHE A 721 9.29 4.39 18.88
CA PHE A 721 8.45 4.06 20.03
C PHE A 721 7.01 3.77 19.61
N HIS A 722 6.45 2.68 20.14
CA HIS A 722 5.07 2.27 19.88
C HIS A 722 4.25 2.43 21.16
N ASN A 723 3.09 3.09 21.03
CA ASN A 723 2.16 3.29 22.14
C ASN A 723 1.43 1.99 22.50
N TYR A 724 1.13 1.83 23.80
CA TYR A 724 0.15 0.85 24.26
C TYR A 724 -1.25 1.48 24.26
N PRO A 725 -2.22 0.99 23.46
CA PRO A 725 -3.49 1.69 23.22
C PRO A 725 -4.37 1.93 24.45
N MET A 726 -4.15 1.20 25.54
CA MET A 726 -4.91 1.34 26.78
C MET A 726 -4.37 2.47 27.68
N GLU A 727 -3.19 3.00 27.40
CA GLU A 727 -2.53 4.02 28.21
C GLU A 727 -1.87 5.07 27.30
N TRP A 728 -2.43 6.29 27.26
CA TRP A 728 -1.93 7.36 26.39
C TRP A 728 -0.47 7.76 26.67
N TRP A 729 0.04 7.48 27.87
CA TRP A 729 1.40 7.83 28.30
C TRP A 729 2.44 6.74 28.02
N HIS A 730 2.04 5.51 27.68
CA HIS A 730 2.89 4.32 27.74
C HIS A 730 3.48 3.93 26.37
N PHE A 731 4.80 3.81 26.29
CA PHE A 731 5.51 3.57 25.03
C PHE A 731 6.63 2.53 25.17
N THR A 732 6.78 1.67 24.17
CA THR A 732 7.88 0.70 24.07
C THR A 732 8.66 0.88 22.78
N PHE A 733 9.99 0.94 22.88
CA PHE A 733 10.88 1.00 21.72
C PHE A 733 10.91 -0.34 20.97
N ARG A 734 10.76 -0.31 19.64
CA ARG A 734 10.73 -1.50 18.79
C ARG A 734 11.78 -1.44 17.67
N PRO A 735 12.47 -2.56 17.38
CA PRO A 735 12.50 -3.79 18.17
C PRO A 735 13.12 -3.54 19.56
N GLU A 736 12.63 -4.25 20.59
CA GLU A 736 13.20 -4.13 21.93
C GLU A 736 14.65 -4.66 21.91
N PRO A 737 15.63 -3.98 22.53
CA PRO A 737 17.02 -4.46 22.51
C PRO A 737 17.22 -5.77 23.29
N SER A 738 16.41 -6.02 24.33
CA SER A 738 16.50 -7.21 25.18
C SER A 738 15.10 -7.78 25.51
N PRO A 739 14.36 -8.30 24.50
CA PRO A 739 12.95 -8.68 24.66
C PRO A 739 12.73 -9.86 25.61
N HIS A 740 13.79 -10.60 25.96
CA HIS A 740 13.74 -11.81 26.79
C HIS A 740 14.46 -11.65 28.14
N THR A 741 14.96 -10.45 28.47
CA THR A 741 15.72 -10.22 29.70
C THR A 741 15.12 -9.08 30.49
N ALA A 742 14.71 -9.36 31.73
CA ALA A 742 14.34 -8.34 32.71
C ALA A 742 15.50 -8.09 33.68
N TYR A 743 15.55 -6.90 34.26
CA TYR A 743 16.59 -6.51 35.20
C TYR A 743 15.98 -6.19 36.57
N ASP A 744 16.66 -6.56 37.65
CA ASP A 744 16.30 -6.21 39.03
C ASP A 744 17.41 -5.42 39.73
N VAL A 745 17.76 -4.29 39.12
CA VAL A 745 18.79 -3.36 39.59
C VAL A 745 18.11 -2.16 40.26
N PRO A 746 18.48 -1.78 41.49
CA PRO A 746 17.94 -0.56 42.10
C PRO A 746 18.35 0.71 41.34
N ILE A 747 17.41 1.62 41.14
CA ILE A 747 17.68 2.98 40.65
C ILE A 747 18.27 3.77 41.83
N ARG A 748 19.42 4.43 41.67
CA ARG A 748 20.12 5.15 42.75
C ARG A 748 20.46 6.58 42.36
#